data_AF-A0A432VDE9-F1
#
_entry.id   AF-A0A432VDE9-F1
#
_cell.length_a   1.000
_cell.length_b   1.000
_cell.length_c   1.000
_cell.angle_alpha   90.00
_cell.angle_beta   90.00
_cell.angle_gamma   90.00
#
_symmetry.space_group_name_H-M   'P 1'
#
loop_
_entity.id
_entity.type
_entity.pdbx_description
1 polymer ?
#
loop_
_entity_poly.entity_id
_entity_poly.type
_entity_poly.pdbx_seq_one_letter_code
_entity_poly.pdbx_strand_id
1 'polypeptide(L)'
;MTIPFDADGYAADALAAQNDAMAGPLAAAMRYEGLAIGVAGRVRLDPGYWEPMIQVAPKRDLGDERLVVSAQVSGGAALAPVVFEAVTEAGAWLALMVPVVGVTRRTGAAVELQVTATLNGAALGVNALRDLVQVRVVEGMFARLLYVASVETLRLRRQTRLLHAAATLDGARGFMLDRYGQELAIPRLRDQLAVSGGAIVTVAQVESDADYRRRLAIFRRWFGPTRRSVLAALNGEGGTVGPLQQIGAPATFSLLEDDNPLYSAIRIVAVAPSVAEAQTRLDHFFAYLRAAVLIDPMVAVPATRPLPSAARAREAALRTRLKQRLSFADPKKRAMAPFLALAFDRLTDFMRAFGVVNKVSVIRAQDDGGGARHELGLGAEIAQIAAADLTTIRNGLGAPPTGLAKANLSIVAALAGGDVSDARGTWLLNACGFGTVESVAGGNLYVSHLAIGGLTITGPATMRLVDSRPGVKYAASIDSGHDGLSMALAHALSGGHGGWPAGDPPWTFIPVAQLGTTLDSLTTLDGPTSQAIGTGFAVAAASLPPFVQSTKNYASGVVAAVALDAAFAAGLAAANGAAIGRWQRLMETLGSNGAASAALFKRAAGTPVLIVSAYGLPLVGANIGARRSSGFFWNLMPVSAGAEGQCSPAGTEATFRSVTPGVYALHCLATARIGDTDPFEYRVDLPAGVSINLPQYEMLMNILGRCYPIGVEVNTWQLRRSHVTLGGIDPQPLTPRQSRSYRVWQKPHFSGVDLDRPDFAGG
;
A
#
# COMPACT_ATOMS: atom_id res chain seq x y z
N MET A 1 -5.46 23.12 16.83
CA MET A 1 -5.89 23.86 18.03
C MET A 1 -4.81 24.88 18.32
N THR A 2 -4.94 26.08 17.75
CA THR A 2 -4.05 27.21 18.04
C THR A 2 -4.39 27.65 19.45
N ILE A 3 -3.56 27.26 20.42
CA ILE A 3 -3.62 27.87 21.75
C ILE A 3 -3.31 29.36 21.51
N PRO A 4 -4.21 30.30 21.84
CA PRO A 4 -3.91 31.71 21.69
C PRO A 4 -2.62 32.01 22.45
N PHE A 5 -1.68 32.68 21.78
CA PHE A 5 -0.35 32.99 22.30
C PHE A 5 -0.39 33.87 23.56
N ASP A 6 -1.54 34.41 23.91
CA ASP A 6 -1.75 35.16 25.14
C ASP A 6 -3.22 35.03 25.60
N ALA A 7 -3.43 34.71 26.87
CA ALA A 7 -4.76 34.73 27.50
C ALA A 7 -5.01 36.04 28.26
N ASP A 8 -4.02 36.94 28.30
CA ASP A 8 -4.07 38.14 29.13
C ASP A 8 -4.46 39.39 28.30
N GLY A 9 -5.42 40.15 28.82
CA GLY A 9 -6.07 41.28 28.13
C GLY A 9 -5.28 42.58 28.09
N TYR A 10 -4.02 42.60 28.53
CA TYR A 10 -3.14 43.76 28.38
C TYR A 10 -2.47 43.69 27.01
N ALA A 11 -2.88 44.56 26.08
CA ALA A 11 -2.34 44.62 24.72
C ALA A 11 -0.81 44.85 24.69
N ALA A 12 -0.13 44.49 23.60
CA ALA A 12 1.28 44.84 23.35
C ALA A 12 1.60 46.32 23.56
N ASP A 13 0.59 47.19 23.46
CA ASP A 13 0.67 48.61 23.79
C ASP A 13 0.52 48.86 25.30
N ALA A 14 1.52 48.42 26.07
CA ALA A 14 1.55 48.58 27.52
C ALA A 14 1.39 50.05 27.97
N LEU A 15 1.90 50.99 27.16
CA LEU A 15 1.81 52.42 27.44
C LEU A 15 0.38 52.96 27.25
N ALA A 16 -0.34 52.51 26.21
CA ALA A 16 -1.76 52.86 26.05
C ALA A 16 -2.61 52.25 27.17
N ALA A 17 -2.37 51.00 27.55
CA ALA A 17 -3.09 50.36 28.65
C ALA A 17 -2.84 51.06 30.01
N GLN A 18 -1.61 51.53 30.24
CA GLN A 18 -1.28 52.35 31.41
C GLN A 18 -2.01 53.69 31.38
N ASN A 19 -2.11 54.33 30.21
CA ASN A 19 -2.85 55.58 30.05
C ASN A 19 -4.36 55.39 30.30
N ASP A 20 -4.96 54.32 29.78
CA ASP A 20 -6.39 54.02 29.97
C ASP A 20 -6.71 53.73 31.45
N ALA A 21 -5.74 53.19 32.20
CA ALA A 21 -5.86 52.96 33.64
C ALA A 21 -5.63 54.22 34.49
N MET A 22 -5.14 55.32 33.90
CA MET A 22 -4.89 56.57 34.60
C MET A 22 -6.15 57.42 34.74
N ALA A 23 -6.31 58.07 35.89
CA ALA A 23 -7.43 58.98 36.15
C ALA A 23 -6.93 60.37 36.56
N GLY A 24 -7.73 61.39 36.27
CA GLY A 24 -7.52 62.77 36.75
C GLY A 24 -6.29 63.46 36.14
N PRO A 25 -5.51 64.23 36.93
CA PRO A 25 -4.40 65.04 36.42
C PRO A 25 -3.28 64.26 35.71
N LEU A 26 -3.11 62.97 36.04
CA LEU A 26 -2.09 62.11 35.43
C LEU A 26 -2.45 61.70 33.99
N ALA A 27 -3.74 61.50 33.70
CA ALA A 27 -4.22 61.24 32.34
C ALA A 27 -4.03 62.47 31.43
N ALA A 28 -4.13 63.68 31.99
CA ALA A 28 -3.85 64.92 31.25
C ALA A 28 -2.35 65.17 31.01
N ALA A 29 -1.47 64.49 31.76
CA ALA A 29 -0.01 64.62 31.68
C ALA A 29 0.64 63.75 30.60
N MET A 30 -0.16 62.93 29.90
CA MET A 30 0.27 62.08 28.81
C MET A 30 -0.67 62.28 27.61
N ARG A 31 -0.08 62.47 26.43
CA ARG A 31 -0.81 62.46 25.16
C ARG A 31 -0.09 61.57 24.18
N TYR A 32 -0.84 60.87 23.33
CA TYR A 32 -0.28 60.13 22.22
C TYR A 32 -1.07 60.39 20.95
N GLU A 33 -0.36 60.48 19.83
CA GLU A 33 -0.94 60.74 18.52
C GLU A 33 -0.25 59.85 17.47
N GLY A 34 -1.05 59.23 16.61
CA GLY A 34 -0.53 58.44 15.49
C GLY A 34 0.03 59.34 14.40
N LEU A 35 1.26 59.09 13.97
CA LEU A 35 1.89 59.82 12.87
C LEU A 35 1.79 59.02 11.58
N ALA A 36 1.25 59.64 10.52
CA ALA A 36 1.16 59.01 9.22
C ALA A 36 2.53 58.92 8.53
N ILE A 37 2.82 57.76 7.95
CA ILE A 37 3.97 57.59 7.04
C ILE A 37 3.55 58.10 5.65
N GLY A 38 3.97 59.32 5.32
CA GLY A 38 3.67 60.03 4.08
C GLY A 38 4.38 59.49 2.83
N VAL A 39 4.28 60.23 1.73
CA VAL A 39 4.90 59.86 0.44
C VAL A 39 6.42 59.76 0.59
N ALA A 40 7.03 58.80 -0.09
CA ALA A 40 8.44 58.46 0.05
C ALA A 40 8.89 57.95 1.43
N GLY A 41 7.99 57.63 2.38
CA GLY A 41 8.37 57.12 3.72
C GLY A 41 8.66 58.23 4.75
N ARG A 42 8.19 59.46 4.48
CA ARG A 42 8.39 60.61 5.37
C ARG A 42 7.39 60.64 6.51
N VAL A 43 7.87 60.84 7.73
CA VAL A 43 7.06 61.10 8.93
C VAL A 43 7.34 62.51 9.40
N ARG A 44 6.29 63.30 9.61
CA ARG A 44 6.41 64.70 10.05
C ARG A 44 5.79 64.88 11.42
N LEU A 45 6.54 65.51 12.31
CA LEU A 45 6.08 66.03 13.59
C LEU A 45 6.05 67.55 13.51
N ASP A 46 4.88 68.16 13.66
CA ASP A 46 4.73 69.61 13.63
C ASP A 46 5.37 70.28 14.88
N PRO A 47 5.65 71.60 14.85
CA PRO A 47 6.20 72.30 16.01
C PRO A 47 5.17 72.40 17.15
N GLY A 48 5.67 72.59 18.38
CA GLY A 48 4.84 72.88 19.56
C GLY A 48 4.58 71.71 20.51
N TYR A 49 5.02 70.48 20.19
CA TYR A 49 4.85 69.31 21.06
C TYR A 49 5.66 69.44 22.34
N TRP A 50 5.08 69.09 23.49
CA TRP A 50 5.73 69.17 24.80
C TRP A 50 6.52 67.89 25.11
N GLU A 51 7.85 68.01 25.20
CA GLU A 51 8.78 66.89 25.46
C GLU A 51 8.44 65.59 24.68
N PRO A 52 8.33 65.63 23.33
CA PRO A 52 7.85 64.48 22.57
C PRO A 52 8.85 63.33 22.54
N MET A 53 8.37 62.11 22.33
CA MET A 53 9.17 60.94 21.96
C MET A 53 8.45 60.22 20.81
N ILE A 54 9.17 59.96 19.73
CA ILE A 54 8.66 59.26 18.55
C ILE A 54 8.94 57.77 18.74
N GLN A 55 7.91 56.95 18.60
CA GLN A 55 7.96 55.49 18.73
C GLN A 55 7.51 54.82 17.44
N VAL A 56 8.01 53.62 17.20
CA VAL A 56 7.62 52.76 16.08
C VAL A 56 7.23 51.37 16.58
N ALA A 57 6.31 50.72 15.89
CA ALA A 57 5.90 49.34 16.16
C ALA A 57 5.48 48.63 14.87
N PRO A 58 5.53 47.29 14.82
CA PRO A 58 4.91 46.53 13.76
C PRO A 58 3.37 46.58 13.90
N LYS A 59 2.65 46.58 12.78
CA LYS A 59 1.18 46.53 12.72
C LYS A 59 0.60 45.12 12.80
N ARG A 60 1.44 44.10 12.57
CA ARG A 60 1.10 42.68 12.70
C ARG A 60 2.19 41.93 13.44
N ASP A 61 1.85 40.77 13.98
CA ASP A 61 2.83 39.85 14.53
C ASP A 61 3.85 39.46 13.45
N LEU A 62 5.13 39.47 13.82
CA LEU A 62 6.21 39.18 12.88
C LEU A 62 6.43 37.68 12.65
N GLY A 63 5.91 36.82 13.52
CA GLY A 63 6.10 35.37 13.40
C GLY A 63 7.57 34.99 13.27
N ASP A 64 7.98 34.55 12.08
CA ASP A 64 9.36 34.16 11.80
C ASP A 64 10.28 35.27 11.31
N GLU A 65 9.72 36.44 11.06
CA GLU A 65 10.39 37.53 10.37
C GLU A 65 11.15 38.45 11.33
N ARG A 66 12.23 39.04 10.81
CA ARG A 66 13.00 40.09 11.45
C ARG A 66 12.76 41.40 10.72
N LEU A 67 12.28 42.41 11.43
CA LEU A 67 12.02 43.75 10.91
C LEU A 67 13.03 44.73 11.50
N VAL A 68 13.79 45.41 10.64
CA VAL A 68 14.70 46.48 11.04
C VAL A 68 14.16 47.79 10.51
N VAL A 69 13.85 48.74 11.40
CA VAL A 69 13.38 50.08 11.04
C VAL A 69 14.52 51.07 11.23
N SER A 70 14.87 51.75 10.15
CA SER A 70 15.89 52.80 10.14
C SER A 70 15.23 54.15 9.89
N ALA A 71 15.77 55.21 10.47
CA ALA A 71 15.29 56.55 10.22
C ALA A 71 16.43 57.56 10.11
N GLN A 72 16.22 58.58 9.30
CA GLN A 72 17.14 59.71 9.15
C GLN A 72 16.40 61.02 9.34
N VAL A 73 16.96 61.94 10.13
CA VAL A 73 16.41 63.29 10.29
C VAL A 73 16.71 64.10 9.03
N SER A 74 15.72 64.83 8.50
CA SER A 74 15.87 65.68 7.31
C SER A 74 16.99 66.70 7.52
N GLY A 75 18.03 66.66 6.65
CA GLY A 75 19.23 67.50 6.78
C GLY A 75 20.17 67.14 7.94
N GLY A 76 19.96 66.00 8.61
CA GLY A 76 20.70 65.56 9.79
C GLY A 76 21.25 64.13 9.72
N ALA A 77 21.70 63.63 10.87
CA ALA A 77 22.32 62.31 11.01
C ALA A 77 21.30 61.16 10.94
N ALA A 78 21.78 59.98 10.53
CA ALA A 78 21.04 58.73 10.65
C ALA A 78 20.88 58.35 12.13
N LEU A 79 19.69 57.87 12.48
CA LEU A 79 19.38 57.37 13.81
C LEU A 79 19.80 55.89 13.93
N ALA A 80 20.00 55.44 15.18
CA ALA A 80 20.22 54.03 15.44
C ALA A 80 19.00 53.21 14.98
N PRO A 81 19.19 52.10 14.25
CA PRO A 81 18.08 51.29 13.78
C PRO A 81 17.38 50.61 14.94
N VAL A 82 16.05 50.59 14.87
CA VAL A 82 15.18 49.85 15.78
C VAL A 82 15.00 48.44 15.23
N VAL A 83 15.34 47.43 16.02
CA VAL A 83 15.29 46.03 15.59
C VAL A 83 14.15 45.30 16.30
N PHE A 84 13.20 44.83 15.51
CA PHE A 84 12.18 43.88 15.93
C PHE A 84 12.58 42.49 15.45
N GLU A 85 12.90 41.63 16.40
CA GLU A 85 13.29 40.25 16.12
C GLU A 85 12.05 39.35 15.91
N ALA A 86 12.28 38.10 15.51
CA ALA A 86 11.22 37.10 15.39
C ALA A 86 10.34 37.03 16.65
N VAL A 87 9.08 36.64 16.44
CA VAL A 87 7.97 36.53 17.40
C VAL A 87 7.58 37.82 18.13
N THR A 88 8.04 38.98 17.65
CA THR A 88 7.56 40.28 18.12
C THR A 88 6.08 40.47 17.78
N GLU A 89 5.30 40.94 18.76
CA GLU A 89 3.87 41.18 18.66
C GLU A 89 3.55 42.52 17.97
N ALA A 90 2.42 42.58 17.27
CA ALA A 90 1.83 43.81 16.76
C ALA A 90 1.69 44.83 17.90
N GLY A 91 2.13 46.08 17.69
CA GLY A 91 2.03 47.11 18.73
C GLY A 91 3.12 47.08 19.79
N ALA A 92 4.16 46.27 19.65
CA ALA A 92 5.36 46.37 20.48
C ALA A 92 6.12 47.68 20.16
N TRP A 93 5.89 48.73 20.93
CA TRP A 93 6.45 50.07 20.66
C TRP A 93 7.89 50.22 21.15
N LEU A 94 8.80 50.62 20.25
CA LEU A 94 10.18 50.96 20.56
C LEU A 94 10.46 52.43 20.23
N ALA A 95 11.26 53.11 21.06
CA ALA A 95 11.66 54.49 20.83
C ALA A 95 12.57 54.60 19.61
N LEU A 96 12.16 55.44 18.65
CA LEU A 96 12.94 55.76 17.46
C LEU A 96 13.78 57.01 17.68
N MET A 97 13.19 58.04 18.29
CA MET A 97 13.85 59.33 18.51
C MET A 97 13.24 60.08 19.69
N VAL A 98 14.07 60.83 20.39
CA VAL A 98 13.64 61.87 21.33
C VAL A 98 14.05 63.23 20.74
N PRO A 99 13.10 64.01 20.16
CA PRO A 99 13.41 65.33 19.63
C PRO A 99 13.99 66.28 20.68
N VAL A 100 14.94 67.11 20.23
CA VAL A 100 15.52 68.18 21.04
C VAL A 100 14.45 69.26 21.25
N VAL A 101 14.28 69.69 22.50
CA VAL A 101 13.35 70.76 22.89
C VAL A 101 14.11 71.96 23.43
N GLY A 102 13.56 73.16 23.24
CA GLY A 102 14.14 74.40 23.75
C GLY A 102 13.86 74.60 25.25
N VAL A 103 14.19 75.79 25.77
CA VAL A 103 13.98 76.17 27.19
C VAL A 103 12.50 76.07 27.60
N THR A 104 11.57 76.29 26.67
CA THR A 104 10.13 76.13 26.86
C THR A 104 9.65 74.67 26.89
N ARG A 105 10.57 73.71 26.76
CA ARG A 105 10.31 72.25 26.69
C ARG A 105 9.39 71.83 25.54
N ARG A 106 9.22 72.69 24.53
CA ARG A 106 8.46 72.42 23.30
C ARG A 106 9.38 72.30 22.09
N THR A 107 8.94 71.56 21.07
CA THR A 107 9.62 71.53 19.76
C THR A 107 9.49 72.89 19.07
N GLY A 108 10.61 73.45 18.63
CA GLY A 108 10.65 74.77 17.97
C GLY A 108 10.33 74.70 16.47
N ALA A 109 10.96 73.78 15.75
CA ALA A 109 10.73 73.54 14.33
C ALA A 109 10.09 72.16 14.10
N ALA A 110 9.44 71.99 12.94
CA ALA A 110 8.95 70.68 12.52
C ALA A 110 10.11 69.68 12.41
N VAL A 111 9.90 68.46 12.88
CA VAL A 111 10.88 67.37 12.76
C VAL A 111 10.40 66.44 11.65
N GLU A 112 11.19 66.30 10.60
CA GLU A 112 10.90 65.39 9.49
C GLU A 112 11.87 64.21 9.52
N LEU A 113 11.31 63.00 9.51
CA LEU A 113 12.04 61.74 9.49
C LEU A 113 11.81 61.02 8.16
N GLN A 114 12.89 60.56 7.54
CA GLN A 114 12.85 59.61 6.45
C GLN A 114 12.95 58.20 7.02
N VAL A 115 11.85 57.45 7.03
CA VAL A 115 11.78 56.09 7.59
C VAL A 115 11.93 55.07 6.46
N THR A 116 12.77 54.08 6.70
CA THR A 116 12.95 52.90 5.83
C THR A 116 12.94 51.65 6.69
N ALA A 117 12.63 50.49 6.09
CA ALA A 117 12.70 49.24 6.82
C ALA A 117 13.16 48.09 5.93
N THR A 118 13.76 47.08 6.55
CA THR A 118 14.07 45.80 5.93
C THR A 118 13.33 44.68 6.65
N LEU A 119 12.82 43.72 5.88
CA LEU A 119 12.20 42.49 6.38
C LEU A 119 13.06 41.31 5.95
N ASN A 120 13.61 40.57 6.90
CA ASN A 120 14.56 39.48 6.68
C ASN A 120 15.76 39.90 5.80
N GLY A 121 16.18 41.17 5.90
CA GLY A 121 17.27 41.75 5.11
C GLY A 121 16.86 42.31 3.74
N ALA A 122 15.64 42.07 3.27
CA ALA A 122 15.12 42.66 2.04
C ALA A 122 14.50 44.04 2.29
N ALA A 123 14.82 45.03 1.46
CA ALA A 123 14.27 46.38 1.60
C ALA A 123 12.77 46.43 1.29
N LEU A 124 11.99 47.10 2.13
CA LEU A 124 10.57 47.30 1.92
C LEU A 124 10.30 48.54 1.07
N GLY A 125 9.42 48.40 0.07
CA GLY A 125 8.83 49.54 -0.62
C GLY A 125 7.94 50.38 0.32
N VAL A 126 7.72 51.65 -0.02
CA VAL A 126 6.99 52.61 0.84
C VAL A 126 5.57 52.14 1.20
N ASN A 127 4.87 51.47 0.29
CA ASN A 127 3.53 50.94 0.58
C ASN A 127 3.60 49.78 1.59
N ALA A 128 4.50 48.81 1.37
CA ALA A 128 4.71 47.71 2.32
C ALA A 128 5.19 48.22 3.70
N LEU A 129 5.99 49.29 3.73
CA LEU A 129 6.37 49.96 4.97
C LEU A 129 5.15 50.53 5.70
N ARG A 130 4.24 51.21 5.01
CA ARG A 130 3.00 51.75 5.60
C ARG A 130 2.07 50.67 6.13
N ASP A 131 2.02 49.53 5.46
CA ASP A 131 1.16 48.41 5.83
C ASP A 131 1.74 47.64 7.03
N LEU A 132 3.07 47.60 7.17
CA LEU A 132 3.75 46.83 8.21
C LEU A 132 4.16 47.64 9.44
N VAL A 133 4.43 48.94 9.31
CA VAL A 133 4.97 49.79 10.39
C VAL A 133 3.97 50.88 10.75
N GLN A 134 3.83 51.12 12.05
CA GLN A 134 3.12 52.27 12.61
C GLN A 134 4.07 53.15 13.43
N VAL A 135 3.77 54.45 13.44
CA VAL A 135 4.57 55.47 14.11
C VAL A 135 3.64 56.28 14.98
N ARG A 136 4.08 56.63 16.19
CA ARG A 136 3.34 57.55 17.07
C ARG A 136 4.29 58.51 17.75
N VAL A 137 3.75 59.62 18.21
CA VAL A 137 4.40 60.51 19.16
C VAL A 137 3.72 60.40 20.50
N VAL A 138 4.51 60.42 21.57
CA VAL A 138 4.02 60.56 22.95
C VAL A 138 4.60 61.83 23.56
N GLU A 139 3.78 62.60 24.27
CA GLU A 139 4.15 63.87 24.89
C GLU A 139 4.32 63.75 26.40
N GLY A 140 5.37 64.43 26.90
CA GLY A 140 5.60 64.67 28.32
C GLY A 140 6.61 63.76 29.02
N MET A 141 7.28 64.32 30.03
CA MET A 141 8.23 63.58 30.87
C MET A 141 7.61 62.34 31.50
N PHE A 142 6.35 62.43 31.91
CA PHE A 142 5.64 61.31 32.54
C PHE A 142 5.46 60.15 31.55
N ALA A 143 5.06 60.43 30.29
CA ALA A 143 4.97 59.42 29.25
C ALA A 143 6.33 58.75 28.93
N ARG A 144 7.42 59.53 28.95
CA ARG A 144 8.78 59.00 28.78
C ARG A 144 9.18 58.08 29.94
N LEU A 145 8.87 58.46 31.18
CA LEU A 145 9.14 57.64 32.37
C LEU A 145 8.33 56.34 32.35
N LEU A 146 7.03 56.40 32.01
CA LEU A 146 6.18 55.22 31.85
C LEU A 146 6.69 54.29 30.75
N TYR A 147 7.13 54.86 29.63
CA TYR A 147 7.75 54.08 28.57
C TYR A 147 8.97 53.31 29.08
N VAL A 148 9.91 53.98 29.77
CA VAL A 148 11.08 53.33 30.36
C VAL A 148 10.69 52.24 31.36
N ALA A 149 9.65 52.45 32.17
CA ALA A 149 9.14 51.43 33.09
C ALA A 149 8.51 50.23 32.34
N SER A 150 7.89 50.47 31.18
CA SER A 150 7.17 49.46 30.39
C SER A 150 8.02 48.71 29.36
N VAL A 151 9.20 49.23 28.98
CA VAL A 151 9.99 48.67 27.87
C VAL A 151 10.50 47.25 28.18
N GLU A 152 10.80 46.95 29.45
CA GLU A 152 11.22 45.60 29.86
C GLU A 152 10.04 44.62 29.77
N THR A 153 8.80 45.07 29.97
CA THR A 153 7.60 44.24 29.74
C THR A 153 7.54 43.75 28.30
N LEU A 154 7.85 44.61 27.32
CA LEU A 154 7.90 44.22 25.90
C LEU A 154 8.97 43.16 25.65
N ARG A 155 10.15 43.32 26.27
CA ARG A 155 11.23 42.34 26.19
C ARG A 155 10.83 40.99 26.80
N LEU A 156 10.25 40.99 28.00
CA LEU A 156 9.80 39.78 28.68
C LEU A 156 8.70 39.05 27.92
N ARG A 157 7.73 39.77 27.35
CA ARG A 157 6.67 39.18 26.51
C ARG A 157 7.25 38.53 25.27
N ARG A 158 8.19 39.19 24.59
CA ARG A 158 8.89 38.57 23.45
C ARG A 158 9.63 37.29 23.86
N GLN A 159 10.36 37.30 24.98
CA GLN A 159 11.05 36.10 25.46
C GLN A 159 10.06 34.97 25.80
N THR A 160 8.93 35.30 26.39
CA THR A 160 7.86 34.35 26.70
C THR A 160 7.28 33.74 25.42
N ARG A 161 6.97 34.56 24.40
CA ARG A 161 6.52 34.10 23.08
C ARG A 161 7.56 33.24 22.38
N LEU A 162 8.86 33.55 22.54
CA LEU A 162 9.95 32.76 21.99
C LEU A 162 10.05 31.39 22.66
N LEU A 163 9.93 31.32 23.98
CA LEU A 163 9.90 30.06 24.72
C LEU A 163 8.67 29.21 24.35
N HIS A 164 7.49 29.83 24.21
CA HIS A 164 6.29 29.15 23.74
C HIS A 164 6.43 28.64 22.31
N ALA A 165 6.97 29.44 21.39
CA ALA A 165 7.24 29.01 20.03
C ALA A 165 8.19 27.80 20.01
N ALA A 166 9.27 27.85 20.80
CA ALA A 166 10.23 26.76 20.95
C ALA A 166 9.65 25.47 21.57
N ALA A 167 8.57 25.58 22.35
CA ALA A 167 7.84 24.43 22.91
C ALA A 167 6.92 23.71 21.90
N THR A 168 6.82 24.21 20.67
CA THR A 168 6.07 23.58 19.59
C THR A 168 6.98 23.22 18.43
N LEU A 169 6.72 22.10 17.75
CA LEU A 169 7.50 21.71 16.56
C LEU A 169 7.42 22.78 15.46
N ASP A 170 6.25 23.39 15.29
CA ASP A 170 5.99 24.42 14.27
C ASP A 170 6.84 25.68 14.50
N GLY A 171 7.03 26.10 15.76
CA GLY A 171 7.80 27.30 16.12
C GLY A 171 9.27 27.06 16.49
N ALA A 172 9.69 25.82 16.77
CA ALA A 172 11.06 25.52 17.19
C ALA A 172 12.09 25.72 16.06
N ARG A 173 13.26 26.26 16.39
CA ARG A 173 14.36 26.56 15.44
C ARG A 173 15.73 26.17 15.99
N GLY A 174 16.68 25.97 15.08
CA GLY A 174 18.08 25.67 15.40
C GLY A 174 18.21 24.58 16.47
N PHE A 175 18.91 24.89 17.56
CA PHE A 175 19.18 23.97 18.66
C PHE A 175 17.91 23.36 19.29
N MET A 176 16.81 24.11 19.40
CA MET A 176 15.57 23.57 19.97
C MET A 176 14.95 22.52 19.06
N LEU A 177 15.05 22.70 17.74
CA LEU A 177 14.61 21.70 16.77
C LEU A 177 15.52 20.46 16.80
N ASP A 178 16.82 20.66 16.99
CA ASP A 178 17.77 19.56 17.17
C ASP A 178 17.48 18.74 18.43
N ARG A 179 16.99 19.37 19.51
CA ARG A 179 16.55 18.68 20.73
C ARG A 179 15.34 17.78 20.48
N TYR A 180 14.32 18.24 19.74
CA TYR A 180 13.21 17.36 19.32
C TYR A 180 13.71 16.18 18.48
N GLY A 181 14.67 16.42 17.59
CA GLY A 181 15.28 15.34 16.83
C GLY A 181 16.02 14.34 17.69
N GLN A 182 16.77 14.78 18.71
CA GLN A 182 17.42 13.88 19.66
C GLN A 182 16.41 13.02 20.42
N GLU A 183 15.31 13.60 20.89
CA GLU A 183 14.23 12.87 21.57
C GLU A 183 13.59 11.78 20.67
N LEU A 184 13.50 12.04 19.37
CA LEU A 184 12.97 11.10 18.38
C LEU A 184 14.04 10.19 17.74
N ALA A 185 15.32 10.33 18.12
CA ALA A 185 16.51 9.73 17.47
C ALA A 185 16.62 10.03 15.96
N ILE A 186 16.26 11.23 15.56
CA ILE A 186 16.33 11.71 14.18
C ILE A 186 17.31 12.88 14.14
N PRO A 187 18.60 12.66 13.84
CA PRO A 187 19.58 13.74 13.78
C PRO A 187 19.41 14.55 12.49
N ARG A 188 19.72 15.85 12.54
CA ARG A 188 19.77 16.72 11.36
C ARG A 188 20.78 16.21 10.33
N LEU A 189 20.39 16.22 9.06
CA LEU A 189 21.26 15.78 7.97
C LEU A 189 22.31 16.86 7.64
N ARG A 190 23.55 16.43 7.39
CA ARG A 190 24.66 17.29 6.91
C ARG A 190 24.93 17.10 5.42
N ASP A 191 24.16 16.23 4.80
CA ASP A 191 24.26 15.83 3.42
C ASP A 191 22.88 15.61 2.79
N GLN A 192 22.85 15.51 1.46
CA GLN A 192 21.69 15.12 0.68
C GLN A 192 22.06 14.06 -0.35
N LEU A 193 21.09 13.22 -0.70
CA LEU A 193 21.21 12.32 -1.84
C LEU A 193 20.97 13.09 -3.14
N ALA A 194 21.84 12.90 -4.11
CA ALA A 194 21.72 13.46 -5.46
C ALA A 194 21.98 12.37 -6.50
N VAL A 195 21.68 12.66 -7.77
CA VAL A 195 21.98 11.76 -8.89
C VAL A 195 23.10 12.40 -9.72
N SER A 196 24.17 11.65 -9.95
CA SER A 196 25.29 12.05 -10.82
C SER A 196 25.68 10.88 -11.71
N GLY A 197 25.63 11.06 -13.03
CA GLY A 197 25.95 10.00 -14.00
C GLY A 197 25.09 8.74 -13.87
N GLY A 198 23.83 8.86 -13.44
CA GLY A 198 22.92 7.73 -13.19
C GLY A 198 23.16 6.97 -11.87
N ALA A 199 24.19 7.35 -11.12
CA ALA A 199 24.45 6.83 -9.77
C ALA A 199 23.87 7.76 -8.69
N ILE A 200 23.41 7.17 -7.59
CA ILE A 200 23.02 7.92 -6.40
C ILE A 200 24.29 8.24 -5.62
N VAL A 201 24.53 9.54 -5.39
CA VAL A 201 25.70 10.09 -4.69
C VAL A 201 25.27 10.95 -3.51
N THR A 202 26.17 11.15 -2.57
CA THR A 202 25.94 12.03 -1.41
C THR A 202 26.64 13.36 -1.64
N VAL A 203 25.92 14.47 -1.46
CA VAL A 203 26.44 15.84 -1.60
C VAL A 203 26.34 16.55 -0.25
N ALA A 204 27.40 17.24 0.16
CA ALA A 204 27.41 18.01 1.40
C ALA A 204 26.42 19.17 1.31
N GLN A 205 25.34 19.10 2.09
CA GLN A 205 24.32 20.13 2.20
C GLN A 205 23.62 19.98 3.55
N VAL A 206 23.66 21.03 4.36
CA VAL A 206 23.00 21.05 5.67
C VAL A 206 21.49 21.19 5.47
N GLU A 207 20.73 20.33 6.13
CA GLU A 207 19.27 20.36 6.12
C GLU A 207 18.73 21.64 6.77
N SER A 208 17.84 22.34 6.05
CA SER A 208 17.20 23.55 6.56
C SER A 208 16.24 23.25 7.72
N ASP A 209 15.96 24.24 8.57
CA ASP A 209 14.97 24.08 9.66
C ASP A 209 13.59 23.68 9.13
N ALA A 210 13.20 24.18 7.95
CA ALA A 210 11.93 23.84 7.34
C ALA A 210 11.87 22.37 6.91
N ASP A 211 12.93 21.85 6.28
CA ASP A 211 13.00 20.46 5.83
C ASP A 211 13.07 19.51 7.03
N TYR A 212 13.91 19.85 8.02
CA TYR A 212 14.06 19.05 9.22
C TYR A 212 12.78 18.97 10.04
N ARG A 213 12.05 20.08 10.17
CA ARG A 213 10.74 20.10 10.82
C ARG A 213 9.73 19.18 10.12
N ARG A 214 9.68 19.21 8.79
CA ARG A 214 8.81 18.31 8.01
C ARG A 214 9.16 16.84 8.28
N ARG A 215 10.46 16.53 8.36
CA ARG A 215 10.94 15.18 8.67
C ARG A 215 10.55 14.72 10.07
N LEU A 216 10.72 15.58 11.08
CA LEU A 216 10.34 15.28 12.47
C LEU A 216 8.83 15.09 12.65
N ALA A 217 8.01 15.83 11.88
CA ALA A 217 6.55 15.75 11.97
C ALA A 217 6.00 14.34 11.70
N ILE A 218 6.71 13.54 10.89
CA ILE A 218 6.34 12.15 10.56
C ILE A 218 6.48 11.22 11.75
N PHE A 219 7.39 11.49 12.68
CA PHE A 219 7.68 10.57 13.79
C PHE A 219 7.01 10.98 15.10
N ARG A 220 6.50 12.21 15.17
CA ARG A 220 5.82 12.73 16.37
C ARG A 220 4.44 12.11 16.61
N ARG A 221 3.71 11.74 15.55
CA ARG A 221 2.37 11.15 15.68
C ARG A 221 2.49 9.63 15.88
N TRP A 222 1.63 9.08 16.73
CA TRP A 222 1.46 7.63 16.80
C TRP A 222 0.63 7.18 15.59
N PHE A 223 1.24 6.37 14.73
CA PHE A 223 0.56 5.75 13.59
C PHE A 223 0.08 4.36 13.97
N GLY A 224 -1.24 4.16 13.96
CA GLY A 224 -1.83 2.83 13.83
C GLY A 224 -1.81 2.45 12.34
N PRO A 225 -1.20 1.32 11.93
CA PRO A 225 -1.00 0.96 10.52
C PRO A 225 -2.30 0.42 9.90
N THR A 226 -3.33 1.26 9.83
CA THR A 226 -4.58 0.96 9.15
C THR A 226 -4.58 1.58 7.76
N ARG A 227 -5.31 1.00 6.80
CA ARG A 227 -5.49 1.54 5.44
C ARG A 227 -5.70 3.04 5.42
N ARG A 228 -6.62 3.53 6.26
CA ARG A 228 -6.95 4.97 6.38
C ARG A 228 -5.75 5.80 6.84
N SER A 229 -5.05 5.36 7.88
CA SER A 229 -3.88 6.08 8.41
C SER A 229 -2.72 6.12 7.43
N VAL A 230 -2.47 5.01 6.71
CA VAL A 230 -1.41 4.94 5.69
C VAL A 230 -1.76 5.86 4.52
N LEU A 231 -2.98 5.79 3.99
CA LEU A 231 -3.43 6.70 2.94
C LEU A 231 -3.41 8.16 3.39
N ALA A 232 -3.78 8.47 4.63
CA ALA A 232 -3.69 9.83 5.17
C ALA A 232 -2.23 10.31 5.30
N ALA A 233 -1.29 9.42 5.63
CA ALA A 233 0.13 9.75 5.66
C ALA A 233 0.72 9.99 4.25
N LEU A 234 0.23 9.26 3.25
CA LEU A 234 0.69 9.38 1.86
C LEU A 234 0.03 10.55 1.11
N ASN A 235 -1.29 10.72 1.26
CA ASN A 235 -2.12 11.65 0.50
C ASN A 235 -2.67 12.83 1.32
N GLY A 236 -2.41 12.88 2.63
CA GLY A 236 -3.04 13.85 3.51
C GLY A 236 -4.45 13.45 3.98
N GLU A 237 -4.93 14.08 5.05
CA GLU A 237 -6.24 13.78 5.65
C GLU A 237 -7.29 14.79 5.20
N GLY A 238 -8.44 14.32 4.69
CA GLY A 238 -9.58 15.20 4.39
C GLY A 238 -9.28 16.32 3.37
N GLY A 239 -8.38 16.07 2.40
CA GLY A 239 -7.96 17.07 1.41
C GLY A 239 -6.88 18.05 1.88
N THR A 240 -6.31 17.86 3.07
CA THR A 240 -5.14 18.62 3.54
C THR A 240 -3.86 18.14 2.86
N VAL A 241 -2.84 19.01 2.79
CA VAL A 241 -1.57 18.71 2.13
C VAL A 241 -0.73 17.75 3.01
N GLY A 242 -0.56 16.50 2.55
CA GLY A 242 0.25 15.48 3.22
C GLY A 242 1.77 15.76 3.13
N PRO A 243 2.61 15.08 3.96
CA PRO A 243 4.07 15.28 3.98
C PRO A 243 4.76 15.12 2.62
N LEU A 244 4.30 14.18 1.79
CA LEU A 244 4.81 13.96 0.44
C LEU A 244 4.45 15.11 -0.52
N GLN A 245 3.22 15.63 -0.43
CA GLN A 245 2.78 16.74 -1.27
C GLN A 245 3.49 18.06 -0.92
N GLN A 246 3.89 18.24 0.33
CA GLN A 246 4.70 19.40 0.75
C GLN A 246 6.06 19.47 0.07
N ILE A 247 6.55 18.36 -0.50
CA ILE A 247 7.77 18.29 -1.32
C ILE A 247 7.47 18.03 -2.81
N GLY A 248 6.23 18.31 -3.23
CA GLY A 248 5.78 18.25 -4.63
C GLY A 248 5.45 16.85 -5.16
N ALA A 249 5.24 15.86 -4.30
CA ALA A 249 4.80 14.53 -4.74
C ALA A 249 3.28 14.52 -5.05
N PRO A 250 2.79 13.55 -5.85
CA PRO A 250 1.37 13.44 -6.20
C PRO A 250 0.47 13.07 -4.99
N ALA A 251 -0.82 13.37 -5.11
CA ALA A 251 -1.85 13.13 -4.09
C ALA A 251 -2.72 11.88 -4.38
N THR A 252 -2.18 10.88 -5.06
CA THR A 252 -2.95 9.81 -5.69
C THR A 252 -2.45 8.41 -5.35
N PHE A 253 -1.72 8.25 -4.24
CA PHE A 253 -1.28 6.93 -3.79
C PHE A 253 -2.49 6.06 -3.46
N SER A 254 -2.40 4.79 -3.84
CA SER A 254 -3.40 3.78 -3.49
C SER A 254 -2.75 2.59 -2.79
N LEU A 255 -3.56 1.83 -2.06
CA LEU A 255 -3.15 0.59 -1.41
C LEU A 255 -3.96 -0.56 -2.00
N LEU A 256 -3.27 -1.57 -2.50
CA LEU A 256 -3.85 -2.87 -2.78
C LEU A 256 -3.57 -3.77 -1.58
N GLU A 257 -4.66 -4.27 -0.98
CA GLU A 257 -4.64 -5.18 0.19
C GLU A 257 -5.44 -6.46 -0.12
N ASP A 258 -5.94 -6.60 -1.35
CA ASP A 258 -6.59 -7.83 -1.80
C ASP A 258 -5.51 -8.91 -1.93
N ASP A 259 -5.73 -10.04 -1.26
CA ASP A 259 -4.78 -11.14 -1.19
C ASP A 259 -5.02 -12.14 -2.33
N ASN A 260 -3.92 -12.60 -2.94
CA ASN A 260 -3.93 -13.82 -3.72
C ASN A 260 -4.36 -14.98 -2.80
N PRO A 261 -5.42 -15.73 -3.15
CA PRO A 261 -5.92 -16.80 -2.31
C PRO A 261 -4.86 -17.89 -2.06
N LEU A 262 -4.84 -18.38 -0.82
CA LEU A 262 -4.10 -19.58 -0.44
C LEU A 262 -4.96 -20.80 -0.69
N TYR A 263 -4.58 -21.57 -1.71
CA TYR A 263 -5.20 -22.82 -2.08
C TYR A 263 -4.70 -23.97 -1.22
N SER A 264 -5.59 -24.89 -0.86
CA SER A 264 -5.28 -26.06 -0.04
C SER A 264 -5.82 -27.33 -0.68
N ALA A 265 -4.96 -28.34 -0.86
CA ALA A 265 -5.35 -29.66 -1.32
C ALA A 265 -4.73 -30.75 -0.44
N ILE A 266 -5.51 -31.79 -0.15
CA ILE A 266 -5.06 -32.91 0.69
C ILE A 266 -5.31 -34.21 -0.07
N ARG A 267 -4.26 -35.02 -0.24
CA ARG A 267 -4.34 -36.36 -0.82
C ARG A 267 -4.07 -37.39 0.27
N ILE A 268 -4.95 -38.37 0.39
CA ILE A 268 -4.75 -39.48 1.33
C ILE A 268 -3.96 -40.60 0.65
N VAL A 269 -2.97 -41.11 1.37
CA VAL A 269 -2.05 -42.13 0.89
C VAL A 269 -1.97 -43.25 1.90
N ALA A 270 -2.15 -44.49 1.46
CA ALA A 270 -1.98 -45.68 2.28
C ALA A 270 -0.74 -46.47 1.85
N VAL A 271 0.07 -46.85 2.83
CA VAL A 271 1.27 -47.69 2.67
C VAL A 271 1.08 -48.96 3.48
N ALA A 272 1.31 -50.12 2.87
CA ALA A 272 1.22 -51.41 3.54
C ALA A 272 2.16 -52.46 2.89
N PRO A 273 2.38 -53.64 3.48
CA PRO A 273 3.15 -54.72 2.87
C PRO A 273 2.72 -55.08 1.43
N SER A 274 1.43 -54.95 1.11
CA SER A 274 0.87 -55.15 -0.23
C SER A 274 -0.07 -54.01 -0.64
N VAL A 275 -0.30 -53.82 -1.94
CA VAL A 275 -1.25 -52.81 -2.46
C VAL A 275 -2.68 -53.13 -2.00
N ALA A 276 -3.06 -54.40 -1.96
CA ALA A 276 -4.38 -54.82 -1.50
C ALA A 276 -4.61 -54.45 -0.01
N GLU A 277 -3.62 -54.69 0.85
CA GLU A 277 -3.71 -54.30 2.26
C GLU A 277 -3.73 -52.76 2.42
N ALA A 278 -2.98 -52.04 1.59
CA ALA A 278 -3.02 -50.57 1.57
C ALA A 278 -4.42 -50.07 1.20
N GLN A 279 -5.05 -50.68 0.19
CA GLN A 279 -6.43 -50.37 -0.18
C GLN A 279 -7.40 -50.65 0.96
N THR A 280 -7.31 -51.81 1.61
CA THR A 280 -8.17 -52.14 2.77
C THR A 280 -8.03 -51.13 3.90
N ARG A 281 -6.80 -50.67 4.20
CA ARG A 281 -6.58 -49.62 5.20
C ARG A 281 -7.22 -48.29 4.81
N LEU A 282 -7.13 -47.93 3.52
CA LEU A 282 -7.75 -46.73 2.98
C LEU A 282 -9.29 -46.81 3.06
N ASP A 283 -9.87 -47.95 2.69
CA ASP A 283 -11.31 -48.21 2.77
C ASP A 283 -11.81 -48.11 4.23
N HIS A 284 -11.06 -48.69 5.18
CA HIS A 284 -11.36 -48.55 6.61
C HIS A 284 -11.29 -47.10 7.09
N PHE A 285 -10.31 -46.33 6.62
CA PHE A 285 -10.19 -44.91 6.96
C PHE A 285 -11.38 -44.11 6.43
N PHE A 286 -11.79 -44.30 5.17
CA PHE A 286 -12.95 -43.60 4.61
C PHE A 286 -14.27 -44.03 5.28
N ALA A 287 -14.42 -45.31 5.61
CA ALA A 287 -15.56 -45.78 6.40
C ALA A 287 -15.60 -45.11 7.80
N TYR A 288 -14.45 -45.00 8.46
CA TYR A 288 -14.32 -44.28 9.72
C TYR A 288 -14.68 -42.80 9.57
N LEU A 289 -14.17 -42.10 8.54
CA LEU A 289 -14.50 -40.70 8.29
C LEU A 289 -16.00 -40.48 8.13
N ARG A 290 -16.69 -41.32 7.36
CA ARG A 290 -18.15 -41.26 7.18
C ARG A 290 -18.90 -41.44 8.50
N ALA A 291 -18.48 -42.40 9.32
CA ALA A 291 -19.11 -42.68 10.60
C ALA A 291 -18.82 -41.60 11.66
N ALA A 292 -17.57 -41.18 11.80
CA ALA A 292 -17.10 -40.36 12.92
C ALA A 292 -17.07 -38.86 12.64
N VAL A 293 -16.88 -38.41 11.39
CA VAL A 293 -16.64 -37.00 11.07
C VAL A 293 -17.68 -36.41 10.11
N LEU A 294 -17.90 -37.04 8.95
CA LEU A 294 -18.68 -36.46 7.86
C LEU A 294 -20.18 -36.40 8.16
N ILE A 295 -20.86 -35.44 7.56
CA ILE A 295 -22.32 -35.31 7.57
C ILE A 295 -22.87 -36.04 6.35
N ASP A 296 -23.67 -37.07 6.58
CA ASP A 296 -24.51 -37.70 5.54
C ASP A 296 -25.96 -37.28 5.79
N PRO A 297 -26.54 -36.40 4.97
CA PRO A 297 -27.91 -35.92 5.16
C PRO A 297 -28.98 -37.02 5.19
N MET A 298 -28.70 -38.19 4.63
CA MET A 298 -29.67 -39.28 4.51
C MET A 298 -29.53 -40.34 5.61
N VAL A 299 -28.50 -40.25 6.45
CA VAL A 299 -28.23 -41.22 7.53
C VAL A 299 -28.36 -40.52 8.87
N ALA A 300 -28.99 -41.18 9.85
CA ALA A 300 -29.06 -40.68 11.22
C ALA A 300 -27.67 -40.51 11.84
N VAL A 301 -27.53 -39.63 12.83
CA VAL A 301 -26.23 -39.42 13.50
C VAL A 301 -25.79 -40.74 14.16
N PRO A 302 -24.65 -41.35 13.74
CA PRO A 302 -24.24 -42.65 14.24
C PRO A 302 -24.09 -42.65 15.77
N ALA A 303 -24.53 -43.74 16.42
CA ALA A 303 -24.42 -43.87 17.88
C ALA A 303 -22.95 -43.87 18.34
N THR A 304 -22.06 -44.42 17.50
CA THR A 304 -20.60 -44.51 17.72
C THR A 304 -19.88 -43.17 17.68
N ARG A 305 -20.52 -42.09 17.20
CA ARG A 305 -19.90 -40.76 17.13
C ARG A 305 -19.90 -40.11 18.52
N PRO A 306 -18.74 -39.72 19.09
CA PRO A 306 -18.66 -39.11 20.41
C PRO A 306 -19.08 -37.64 20.35
N LEU A 307 -20.39 -37.38 20.51
CA LEU A 307 -20.96 -36.02 20.56
C LEU A 307 -21.80 -35.81 21.83
N PRO A 308 -21.66 -34.64 22.49
CA PRO A 308 -22.62 -34.21 23.51
C PRO A 308 -24.05 -34.18 22.97
N SER A 309 -25.05 -34.42 23.82
CA SER A 309 -26.48 -34.49 23.43
C SER A 309 -26.95 -33.27 22.63
N ALA A 310 -26.59 -32.06 23.06
CA ALA A 310 -26.92 -30.82 22.38
C ALA A 310 -26.26 -30.70 20.98
N ALA A 311 -25.02 -31.18 20.82
CA ALA A 311 -24.35 -31.22 19.52
C ALA A 311 -25.00 -32.24 18.58
N ARG A 312 -25.36 -33.42 19.12
CA ARG A 312 -26.08 -34.47 18.38
C ARG A 312 -27.44 -33.97 17.89
N ALA A 313 -28.21 -33.27 18.73
CA ALA A 313 -29.49 -32.69 18.35
C ALA A 313 -29.34 -31.63 17.24
N ARG A 314 -28.34 -30.74 17.34
CA ARG A 314 -28.03 -29.76 16.28
C ARG A 314 -27.66 -30.42 14.96
N GLU A 315 -26.82 -31.46 15.00
CA GLU A 315 -26.42 -32.21 13.81
C GLU A 315 -27.62 -32.95 13.18
N ALA A 316 -28.47 -33.58 13.99
CA ALA A 316 -29.68 -34.24 13.51
C ALA A 316 -30.63 -33.23 12.83
N ALA A 317 -30.82 -32.04 13.41
CA ALA A 317 -31.62 -30.99 12.81
C ALA A 317 -31.03 -30.49 11.48
N LEU A 318 -29.71 -30.33 11.40
CA LEU A 318 -29.01 -29.98 10.16
C LEU A 318 -29.23 -31.03 9.08
N ARG A 319 -29.02 -32.32 9.39
CA ARG A 319 -29.26 -33.43 8.46
C ARG A 319 -30.70 -33.45 7.93
N THR A 320 -31.70 -33.24 8.79
CA THR A 320 -33.10 -33.15 8.38
C THR A 320 -33.35 -32.00 7.40
N ARG A 321 -32.80 -30.80 7.66
CA ARG A 321 -32.94 -29.65 6.74
C ARG A 321 -32.29 -29.95 5.39
N LEU A 322 -31.05 -30.45 5.40
CA LEU A 322 -30.33 -30.77 4.17
C LEU A 322 -31.04 -31.87 3.35
N LYS A 323 -31.55 -32.91 4.01
CA LYS A 323 -32.37 -33.96 3.36
C LYS A 323 -33.59 -33.39 2.63
N GLN A 324 -34.24 -32.39 3.22
CA GLN A 324 -35.42 -31.76 2.61
C GLN A 324 -35.04 -30.83 1.45
N ARG A 325 -33.86 -30.18 1.51
CA ARG A 325 -33.48 -29.07 0.64
C ARG A 325 -32.50 -29.43 -0.48
N LEU A 326 -31.79 -30.55 -0.37
CA LEU A 326 -30.85 -31.04 -1.38
C LEU A 326 -31.40 -32.29 -2.10
N SER A 327 -30.96 -32.49 -3.34
CA SER A 327 -31.07 -33.76 -4.06
C SER A 327 -29.67 -34.35 -4.29
N PHE A 328 -29.56 -35.68 -4.29
CA PHE A 328 -28.30 -36.39 -4.46
C PHE A 328 -28.39 -37.34 -5.65
N ALA A 329 -27.46 -37.23 -6.60
CA ALA A 329 -27.44 -38.10 -7.78
C ALA A 329 -26.95 -39.52 -7.43
N ASP A 330 -25.91 -39.63 -6.61
CA ASP A 330 -25.35 -40.91 -6.14
C ASP A 330 -25.54 -41.07 -4.62
N PRO A 331 -26.27 -42.11 -4.16
CA PRO A 331 -26.49 -42.35 -2.73
C PRO A 331 -25.21 -42.68 -1.95
N LYS A 332 -24.13 -43.12 -2.61
CA LYS A 332 -22.84 -43.43 -1.97
C LYS A 332 -21.94 -42.20 -1.85
N LYS A 333 -22.19 -41.14 -2.63
CA LYS A 333 -21.30 -39.96 -2.74
C LYS A 333 -21.94 -38.69 -2.17
N ARG A 334 -22.65 -38.81 -1.04
CA ARG A 334 -23.41 -37.71 -0.43
C ARG A 334 -22.83 -37.18 0.88
N ALA A 335 -21.92 -37.93 1.49
CA ALA A 335 -21.26 -37.52 2.73
C ALA A 335 -20.37 -36.30 2.46
N MET A 336 -20.37 -35.33 3.37
CA MET A 336 -19.65 -34.06 3.22
C MET A 336 -19.10 -33.57 4.56
N ALA A 337 -18.05 -32.75 4.53
CA ALA A 337 -17.48 -32.17 5.73
C ALA A 337 -18.50 -31.25 6.42
N PRO A 338 -18.47 -31.11 7.77
CA PRO A 338 -19.44 -30.31 8.52
C PRO A 338 -19.57 -28.85 8.03
N PHE A 339 -18.45 -28.19 7.71
CA PHE A 339 -18.49 -26.81 7.21
C PHE A 339 -19.08 -26.71 5.80
N LEU A 340 -18.83 -27.69 4.93
CA LEU A 340 -19.49 -27.77 3.63
C LEU A 340 -21.01 -27.96 3.79
N ALA A 341 -21.42 -28.83 4.72
CA ALA A 341 -22.83 -29.05 5.05
C ALA A 341 -23.52 -27.76 5.55
N LEU A 342 -22.83 -26.97 6.37
CA LEU A 342 -23.32 -25.68 6.84
C LEU A 342 -23.42 -24.64 5.72
N ALA A 343 -22.46 -24.60 4.79
CA ALA A 343 -22.52 -23.74 3.62
C ALA A 343 -23.74 -24.07 2.74
N PHE A 344 -24.02 -25.37 2.51
CA PHE A 344 -25.24 -25.80 1.83
C PHE A 344 -26.53 -25.45 2.60
N ASP A 345 -26.54 -25.56 3.92
CA ASP A 345 -27.70 -25.17 4.74
C ASP A 345 -27.98 -23.67 4.60
N ARG A 346 -26.93 -22.83 4.64
CA ARG A 346 -27.04 -21.38 4.40
C ARG A 346 -27.53 -21.06 3.00
N LEU A 347 -26.94 -21.68 1.97
CA LEU A 347 -27.35 -21.48 0.57
C LEU A 347 -28.82 -21.81 0.38
N THR A 348 -29.24 -23.00 0.81
CA THR A 348 -30.62 -23.44 0.62
C THR A 348 -31.63 -22.68 1.48
N ASP A 349 -31.22 -22.21 2.67
CA ASP A 349 -32.05 -21.32 3.49
C ASP A 349 -32.23 -19.95 2.82
N PHE A 350 -31.14 -19.37 2.30
CA PHE A 350 -31.14 -18.11 1.59
C PHE A 350 -31.99 -18.18 0.32
N MET A 351 -31.77 -19.20 -0.52
CA MET A 351 -32.58 -19.43 -1.73
C MET A 351 -34.07 -19.48 -1.41
N ARG A 352 -34.47 -20.22 -0.36
CA ARG A 352 -35.87 -20.30 0.06
C ARG A 352 -36.42 -18.99 0.61
N ALA A 353 -35.61 -18.21 1.31
CA ALA A 353 -36.02 -16.90 1.81
C ALA A 353 -36.35 -15.93 0.66
N PHE A 354 -35.71 -16.11 -0.50
CA PHE A 354 -35.99 -15.38 -1.75
C PHE A 354 -37.02 -16.08 -2.65
N GLY A 355 -37.76 -17.07 -2.14
CA GLY A 355 -38.83 -17.74 -2.87
C GLY A 355 -38.38 -18.84 -3.84
N VAL A 356 -37.09 -19.17 -3.88
CA VAL A 356 -36.58 -20.28 -4.70
C VAL A 356 -36.83 -21.61 -3.98
N VAL A 357 -37.69 -22.43 -4.58
CA VAL A 357 -38.11 -23.73 -4.01
C VAL A 357 -37.36 -24.93 -4.58
N ASN A 358 -36.62 -24.75 -5.67
CA ASN A 358 -35.85 -25.81 -6.31
C ASN A 358 -34.75 -26.32 -5.38
N LYS A 359 -34.53 -27.65 -5.39
CA LYS A 359 -33.45 -28.26 -4.63
C LYS A 359 -32.12 -28.07 -5.36
N VAL A 360 -31.06 -27.81 -4.61
CA VAL A 360 -29.70 -27.85 -5.15
C VAL A 360 -29.32 -29.31 -5.35
N SER A 361 -28.91 -29.66 -6.58
CA SER A 361 -28.54 -31.02 -6.93
C SER A 361 -27.06 -31.26 -6.72
N VAL A 362 -26.73 -32.11 -5.74
CA VAL A 362 -25.38 -32.57 -5.46
C VAL A 362 -25.12 -33.84 -6.27
N ILE A 363 -24.21 -33.74 -7.23
CA ILE A 363 -23.82 -34.85 -8.11
C ILE A 363 -22.93 -35.82 -7.33
N ARG A 364 -21.91 -35.29 -6.66
CA ARG A 364 -21.03 -36.04 -5.76
C ARG A 364 -20.39 -35.12 -4.73
N ALA A 365 -20.20 -35.59 -3.51
CA ALA A 365 -19.47 -34.94 -2.44
C ALA A 365 -18.24 -35.78 -2.12
N GLN A 366 -18.27 -36.59 -1.05
CA GLN A 366 -17.18 -37.51 -0.74
C GLN A 366 -17.17 -38.73 -1.69
N ASP A 367 -16.01 -39.02 -2.27
CA ASP A 367 -15.79 -40.14 -3.20
C ASP A 367 -14.40 -40.74 -2.97
N ASP A 368 -14.33 -42.05 -2.73
CA ASP A 368 -13.09 -42.78 -2.40
C ASP A 368 -12.08 -42.74 -3.55
N GLY A 369 -12.56 -42.67 -4.80
CA GLY A 369 -11.73 -42.53 -6.00
C GLY A 369 -11.63 -41.12 -6.54
N GLY A 370 -12.26 -40.13 -5.88
CA GLY A 370 -12.40 -38.77 -6.42
C GLY A 370 -11.18 -37.87 -6.22
N GLY A 371 -10.10 -38.39 -5.65
CA GLY A 371 -8.85 -37.67 -5.46
C GLY A 371 -8.90 -36.58 -4.41
N ALA A 372 -7.88 -35.72 -4.40
CA ALA A 372 -7.69 -34.69 -3.37
C ALA A 372 -8.89 -33.72 -3.22
N ARG A 373 -9.75 -33.62 -4.24
CA ARG A 373 -10.97 -32.80 -4.23
C ARG A 373 -12.11 -33.43 -3.43
N HIS A 374 -12.24 -34.75 -3.46
CA HIS A 374 -13.43 -35.46 -2.98
C HIS A 374 -13.17 -36.46 -1.85
N GLU A 375 -11.95 -36.99 -1.66
CA GLU A 375 -11.67 -38.06 -0.68
C GLU A 375 -12.13 -37.73 0.75
N LEU A 376 -11.97 -36.48 1.17
CA LEU A 376 -12.30 -35.99 2.50
C LEU A 376 -13.68 -35.31 2.59
N GLY A 377 -14.44 -35.25 1.49
CA GLY A 377 -15.72 -34.54 1.43
C GLY A 377 -15.62 -33.04 1.67
N LEU A 378 -14.46 -32.44 1.44
CA LEU A 378 -14.21 -31.00 1.63
C LEU A 378 -14.87 -30.14 0.54
N GLY A 379 -15.03 -30.71 -0.67
CA GLY A 379 -15.79 -30.14 -1.76
C GLY A 379 -16.88 -31.09 -2.29
N ALA A 380 -17.73 -30.54 -3.16
CA ALA A 380 -18.79 -31.26 -3.85
C ALA A 380 -18.97 -30.72 -5.26
N GLU A 381 -19.35 -31.60 -6.18
CA GLU A 381 -19.84 -31.24 -7.50
C GLU A 381 -21.35 -31.09 -7.45
N ILE A 382 -21.85 -29.95 -7.94
CA ILE A 382 -23.27 -29.63 -8.03
C ILE A 382 -23.66 -29.33 -9.48
N ALA A 383 -24.92 -29.57 -9.81
CA ALA A 383 -25.48 -29.02 -11.02
C ALA A 383 -25.50 -27.48 -10.93
N GLN A 384 -25.39 -26.78 -12.06
CA GLN A 384 -25.57 -25.33 -12.10
C GLN A 384 -26.93 -24.94 -11.51
N ILE A 385 -26.92 -23.87 -10.71
CA ILE A 385 -28.16 -23.25 -10.25
C ILE A 385 -28.87 -22.69 -11.47
N ALA A 386 -30.17 -22.96 -11.60
CA ALA A 386 -30.94 -22.51 -12.75
C ALA A 386 -30.85 -20.99 -12.90
N ALA A 387 -30.65 -20.51 -14.12
CA ALA A 387 -30.53 -19.07 -14.40
C ALA A 387 -31.77 -18.27 -13.94
N ALA A 388 -32.96 -18.88 -13.98
CA ALA A 388 -34.20 -18.29 -13.47
C ALA A 388 -34.18 -18.09 -11.95
N ASP A 389 -33.59 -19.02 -11.20
CA ASP A 389 -33.45 -18.93 -9.74
C ASP A 389 -32.46 -17.82 -9.36
N LEU A 390 -31.30 -17.76 -10.05
CA LEU A 390 -30.33 -16.68 -9.87
C LEU A 390 -30.92 -15.31 -10.21
N THR A 391 -31.74 -15.22 -11.26
CA THR A 391 -32.43 -13.98 -11.65
C THR A 391 -33.44 -13.56 -10.58
N THR A 392 -34.19 -14.51 -10.03
CA THR A 392 -35.15 -14.26 -8.94
C THR A 392 -34.46 -13.66 -7.72
N ILE A 393 -33.33 -14.25 -7.30
CA ILE A 393 -32.54 -13.76 -6.17
C ILE A 393 -31.96 -12.37 -6.49
N ARG A 394 -31.37 -12.19 -7.67
CA ARG A 394 -30.79 -10.91 -8.11
C ARG A 394 -31.81 -9.77 -8.05
N ASN A 395 -33.02 -10.00 -8.55
CA ASN A 395 -34.09 -9.02 -8.51
C ASN A 395 -34.54 -8.72 -7.07
N GLY A 396 -34.57 -9.74 -6.21
CA GLY A 396 -34.92 -9.59 -4.80
C GLY A 396 -33.89 -8.82 -3.97
N LEU A 397 -32.62 -8.74 -4.38
CA LEU A 397 -31.59 -8.03 -3.61
C LEU A 397 -31.84 -6.52 -3.51
N GLY A 398 -32.53 -5.92 -4.49
CA GLY A 398 -32.91 -4.50 -4.46
C GLY A 398 -34.00 -4.18 -3.42
N ALA A 399 -34.81 -5.18 -3.05
CA ALA A 399 -35.83 -5.07 -2.02
C ALA A 399 -35.91 -6.40 -1.25
N PRO A 400 -34.97 -6.65 -0.31
CA PRO A 400 -34.89 -7.93 0.39
C PRO A 400 -36.19 -8.25 1.14
N PRO A 401 -36.62 -9.52 1.21
CA PRO A 401 -37.80 -9.93 1.97
C PRO A 401 -37.77 -9.43 3.42
N THR A 402 -38.93 -9.02 3.95
CA THR A 402 -39.03 -8.61 5.36
C THR A 402 -38.94 -9.83 6.28
N GLY A 403 -38.27 -9.71 7.43
CA GLY A 403 -38.19 -10.79 8.42
C GLY A 403 -37.10 -11.84 8.15
N LEU A 404 -36.10 -11.52 7.32
CA LEU A 404 -34.92 -12.37 7.14
C LEU A 404 -34.22 -12.65 8.47
N ALA A 405 -33.79 -13.91 8.65
CA ALA A 405 -32.91 -14.27 9.75
C ALA A 405 -31.60 -13.47 9.69
N LYS A 406 -30.99 -13.19 10.85
CA LYS A 406 -29.72 -12.42 10.96
C LYS A 406 -28.60 -12.94 10.04
N ALA A 407 -28.51 -14.25 9.86
CA ALA A 407 -27.53 -14.88 8.96
C ALA A 407 -27.76 -14.53 7.48
N ASN A 408 -29.02 -14.42 7.04
CA ASN A 408 -29.35 -14.04 5.67
C ASN A 408 -29.14 -12.54 5.46
N LEU A 409 -29.36 -11.71 6.48
CA LEU A 409 -29.05 -10.27 6.41
C LEU A 409 -27.55 -9.99 6.20
N SER A 410 -26.65 -10.76 6.82
CA SER A 410 -25.21 -10.63 6.54
C SER A 410 -24.85 -11.01 5.11
N ILE A 411 -25.55 -11.99 4.51
CA ILE A 411 -25.34 -12.37 3.11
C ILE A 411 -25.82 -11.25 2.19
N VAL A 412 -27.00 -10.66 2.44
CA VAL A 412 -27.49 -9.50 1.69
C VAL A 412 -26.49 -8.33 1.76
N ALA A 413 -25.97 -8.04 2.95
CA ALA A 413 -24.99 -6.97 3.12
C ALA A 413 -23.69 -7.23 2.34
N ALA A 414 -23.22 -8.48 2.29
CA ALA A 414 -22.04 -8.87 1.52
C ALA A 414 -22.25 -8.77 0.00
N LEU A 415 -23.49 -8.93 -0.47
CA LEU A 415 -23.85 -8.83 -1.88
C LEU A 415 -24.18 -7.40 -2.33
N ALA A 416 -24.43 -6.49 -1.39
CA ALA A 416 -24.80 -5.11 -1.69
C ALA A 416 -23.61 -4.37 -2.35
N GLY A 417 -23.78 -3.99 -3.62
CA GLY A 417 -22.77 -3.25 -4.39
C GLY A 417 -21.73 -4.13 -5.10
N GLY A 418 -21.82 -5.45 -5.01
CA GLY A 418 -20.98 -6.38 -5.77
C GLY A 418 -21.49 -6.64 -7.19
N ASP A 419 -20.60 -7.09 -8.09
CA ASP A 419 -21.01 -7.56 -9.41
C ASP A 419 -21.74 -8.91 -9.31
N VAL A 420 -23.03 -8.90 -9.67
CA VAL A 420 -23.93 -10.06 -9.66
C VAL A 420 -24.23 -10.57 -11.07
N SER A 421 -23.46 -10.14 -12.07
CA SER A 421 -23.67 -10.49 -13.49
C SER A 421 -23.33 -11.95 -13.83
N ASP A 422 -22.42 -12.60 -13.07
CA ASP A 422 -21.97 -13.96 -13.32
C ASP A 422 -23.13 -14.97 -13.37
N ALA A 423 -23.29 -15.60 -14.53
CA ALA A 423 -24.35 -16.58 -14.82
C ALA A 423 -24.20 -17.88 -14.01
N ARG A 424 -23.01 -18.16 -13.46
CA ARG A 424 -22.77 -19.35 -12.64
C ARG A 424 -23.23 -19.16 -11.18
N GLY A 425 -23.49 -17.94 -10.76
CA GLY A 425 -23.88 -17.64 -9.39
C GLY A 425 -22.72 -17.68 -8.39
N THR A 426 -21.49 -17.44 -8.82
CA THR A 426 -20.29 -17.43 -7.95
C THR A 426 -20.44 -16.41 -6.83
N TRP A 427 -21.02 -15.23 -7.12
CA TRP A 427 -21.34 -14.20 -6.13
C TRP A 427 -22.19 -14.75 -4.96
N LEU A 428 -23.23 -15.52 -5.28
CA LEU A 428 -24.15 -16.10 -4.30
C LEU A 428 -23.45 -17.18 -3.48
N LEU A 429 -22.77 -18.10 -4.16
CA LEU A 429 -22.06 -19.21 -3.53
C LEU A 429 -20.96 -18.67 -2.57
N ASN A 430 -20.16 -17.72 -3.01
CA ASN A 430 -19.14 -17.10 -2.16
C ASN A 430 -19.76 -16.44 -0.91
N ALA A 431 -20.85 -15.69 -1.08
CA ALA A 431 -21.54 -15.05 0.04
C ALA A 431 -22.16 -16.06 1.02
N CYS A 432 -22.56 -17.25 0.55
CA CYS A 432 -23.04 -18.35 1.40
C CYS A 432 -21.91 -19.13 2.12
N GLY A 433 -20.64 -18.83 1.84
CA GLY A 433 -19.47 -19.42 2.51
C GLY A 433 -18.75 -20.51 1.71
N PHE A 434 -18.95 -20.57 0.39
CA PHE A 434 -18.11 -21.39 -0.48
C PHE A 434 -16.84 -20.61 -0.85
N GLY A 435 -15.67 -21.09 -0.43
CA GLY A 435 -14.36 -20.50 -0.77
C GLY A 435 -13.84 -20.92 -2.15
N THR A 436 -14.51 -21.83 -2.84
CA THR A 436 -14.16 -22.23 -4.21
C THR A 436 -15.44 -22.52 -4.99
N VAL A 437 -15.48 -22.00 -6.22
CA VAL A 437 -16.51 -22.28 -7.22
C VAL A 437 -15.80 -22.38 -8.56
N GLU A 438 -15.74 -23.59 -9.12
CA GLU A 438 -15.08 -23.85 -10.40
C GLU A 438 -15.99 -24.59 -11.36
N SER A 439 -15.87 -24.27 -12.64
CA SER A 439 -16.50 -25.08 -13.68
C SER A 439 -15.77 -26.42 -13.80
N VAL A 440 -16.52 -27.50 -13.90
CA VAL A 440 -15.99 -28.83 -14.25
C VAL A 440 -16.65 -29.35 -15.52
N ALA A 441 -16.11 -30.44 -16.07
CA ALA A 441 -16.63 -31.04 -17.30
C ALA A 441 -18.14 -31.33 -17.21
N GLY A 442 -18.85 -31.16 -18.34
CA GLY A 442 -20.30 -31.37 -18.40
C GLY A 442 -21.14 -30.20 -17.89
N GLY A 443 -20.53 -29.04 -17.63
CA GLY A 443 -21.24 -27.83 -17.20
C GLY A 443 -21.59 -27.78 -15.72
N ASN A 444 -21.16 -28.76 -14.91
CA ASN A 444 -21.33 -28.75 -13.47
C ASN A 444 -20.37 -27.77 -12.78
N LEU A 445 -20.62 -27.51 -11.51
CA LEU A 445 -19.78 -26.67 -10.66
C LEU A 445 -19.16 -27.51 -9.54
N TYR A 446 -17.86 -27.40 -9.34
CA TYR A 446 -17.19 -27.83 -8.13
C TYR A 446 -17.22 -26.71 -7.10
N VAL A 447 -17.75 -27.00 -5.91
CA VAL A 447 -17.85 -26.07 -4.79
C VAL A 447 -17.13 -26.61 -3.56
N SER A 448 -16.46 -25.75 -2.81
CA SER A 448 -15.83 -26.10 -1.54
C SER A 448 -15.96 -24.96 -0.54
N HIS A 449 -16.01 -25.29 0.75
CA HIS A 449 -15.94 -24.31 1.83
C HIS A 449 -14.51 -23.81 2.09
N LEU A 450 -13.51 -24.53 1.59
CA LEU A 450 -12.11 -24.12 1.59
C LEU A 450 -11.76 -23.45 0.27
N ALA A 451 -10.76 -22.58 0.28
CA ALA A 451 -10.06 -22.16 -0.93
C ALA A 451 -9.23 -23.35 -1.43
N ILE A 452 -9.81 -24.18 -2.30
CA ILE A 452 -9.12 -25.27 -3.02
C ILE A 452 -8.74 -24.79 -4.41
N GLY A 453 -9.64 -24.03 -5.05
CA GLY A 453 -9.49 -23.61 -6.45
C GLY A 453 -9.09 -24.78 -7.35
N GLY A 454 -8.18 -24.48 -8.26
CA GLY A 454 -7.67 -25.41 -9.25
C GLY A 454 -6.69 -26.42 -8.70
N LEU A 455 -6.35 -26.35 -7.41
CA LEU A 455 -5.27 -27.13 -6.83
C LEU A 455 -5.63 -28.62 -6.78
N THR A 456 -4.81 -29.43 -7.42
CA THR A 456 -4.90 -30.89 -7.37
C THR A 456 -3.55 -31.50 -7.04
N ILE A 457 -3.57 -32.66 -6.39
CA ILE A 457 -2.37 -33.47 -6.11
C ILE A 457 -2.52 -34.80 -6.85
N THR A 458 -1.55 -35.10 -7.71
CA THR A 458 -1.49 -36.32 -8.51
C THR A 458 -0.38 -37.23 -7.99
N GLY A 459 -0.71 -38.51 -7.85
CA GLY A 459 0.19 -39.56 -7.39
C GLY A 459 -0.59 -40.79 -6.90
N PRO A 460 0.09 -41.91 -6.62
CA PRO A 460 -0.57 -43.14 -6.18
C PRO A 460 -1.28 -42.94 -4.82
N ALA A 461 -2.51 -43.45 -4.70
CA ALA A 461 -3.25 -43.46 -3.42
C ALA A 461 -2.81 -44.62 -2.51
N THR A 462 -2.33 -45.71 -3.11
CA THR A 462 -1.92 -46.94 -2.43
C THR A 462 -0.57 -47.41 -2.95
N MET A 463 0.32 -47.87 -2.07
CA MET A 463 1.62 -48.41 -2.47
C MET A 463 2.12 -49.48 -1.51
N ARG A 464 3.02 -50.34 -2.00
CA ARG A 464 3.72 -51.29 -1.13
C ARG A 464 4.79 -50.56 -0.32
N LEU A 465 5.04 -51.02 0.89
CA LEU A 465 6.05 -50.48 1.79
C LEU A 465 7.46 -50.50 1.18
N VAL A 466 7.77 -51.52 0.37
CA VAL A 466 9.06 -51.60 -0.32
C VAL A 466 9.21 -50.52 -1.39
N ASP A 467 8.11 -50.12 -2.03
CA ASP A 467 8.09 -49.09 -3.08
C ASP A 467 8.13 -47.67 -2.48
N SER A 468 7.66 -47.48 -1.25
CA SER A 468 7.69 -46.18 -0.55
C SER A 468 9.07 -45.78 -0.02
N ARG A 469 9.96 -46.76 0.25
CA ARG A 469 11.31 -46.52 0.81
C ARG A 469 12.23 -45.68 -0.08
N PRO A 470 12.40 -45.95 -1.39
CA PRO A 470 13.24 -45.12 -2.27
C PRO A 470 12.65 -43.71 -2.49
N GLY A 471 11.34 -43.56 -2.29
CA GLY A 471 10.61 -42.32 -2.44
C GLY A 471 9.75 -42.28 -3.68
N VAL A 472 8.50 -41.85 -3.51
CA VAL A 472 7.50 -41.74 -4.56
C VAL A 472 7.19 -40.29 -4.80
N LYS A 473 7.20 -39.88 -6.08
CA LYS A 473 6.90 -38.50 -6.47
C LYS A 473 5.40 -38.24 -6.50
N TYR A 474 5.03 -37.08 -5.97
CA TYR A 474 3.72 -36.46 -6.10
C TYR A 474 3.89 -35.12 -6.80
N ALA A 475 2.91 -34.73 -7.61
CA ALA A 475 2.89 -33.45 -8.31
C ALA A 475 1.63 -32.69 -7.92
N ALA A 476 1.77 -31.38 -7.67
CA ALA A 476 0.67 -30.45 -7.50
C ALA A 476 0.58 -29.53 -8.71
N SER A 477 -0.65 -29.23 -9.12
CA SER A 477 -0.94 -28.26 -10.16
C SER A 477 -2.12 -27.39 -9.74
N ILE A 478 -2.07 -26.10 -10.10
CA ILE A 478 -3.19 -25.16 -9.96
C ILE A 478 -3.70 -24.88 -11.37
N ASP A 479 -4.74 -25.59 -11.77
CA ASP A 479 -5.36 -25.44 -13.10
C ASP A 479 -6.38 -24.28 -13.09
N SER A 480 -6.50 -23.54 -14.18
CA SER A 480 -7.60 -22.57 -14.37
C SER A 480 -8.94 -23.23 -14.73
N GLY A 481 -8.93 -24.55 -14.97
CA GLY A 481 -10.06 -25.31 -15.49
C GLY A 481 -10.32 -25.08 -16.98
N HIS A 482 -9.50 -24.26 -17.64
CA HIS A 482 -9.63 -23.88 -19.05
C HIS A 482 -8.25 -23.98 -19.74
N ASP A 483 -8.19 -24.69 -20.86
CA ASP A 483 -7.02 -24.77 -21.76
C ASP A 483 -5.73 -25.41 -21.20
N GLY A 484 -5.79 -26.04 -20.02
CA GLY A 484 -4.66 -26.77 -19.41
C GLY A 484 -3.48 -25.86 -19.03
N LEU A 485 -3.74 -24.56 -18.86
CA LEU A 485 -2.76 -23.57 -18.41
C LEU A 485 -2.79 -23.46 -16.88
N SER A 486 -1.64 -23.15 -16.30
CA SER A 486 -1.58 -22.77 -14.88
C SER A 486 -2.42 -21.53 -14.62
N MET A 487 -3.09 -21.47 -13.49
CA MET A 487 -4.05 -20.40 -13.19
C MET A 487 -3.43 -18.99 -13.26
N ALA A 488 -2.21 -18.80 -12.76
CA ALA A 488 -1.52 -17.50 -12.85
C ALA A 488 -1.26 -17.09 -14.31
N LEU A 489 -0.85 -18.03 -15.17
CA LEU A 489 -0.60 -17.74 -16.57
C LEU A 489 -1.91 -17.50 -17.34
N ALA A 490 -2.94 -18.31 -17.08
CA ALA A 490 -4.26 -18.11 -17.67
C ALA A 490 -4.83 -16.73 -17.30
N HIS A 491 -4.70 -16.32 -16.03
CA HIS A 491 -5.11 -15.01 -15.56
C HIS A 491 -4.33 -13.89 -16.27
N ALA A 492 -3.00 -13.96 -16.31
CA ALA A 492 -2.17 -12.99 -16.99
C ALA A 492 -2.52 -12.83 -18.48
N LEU A 493 -2.74 -13.95 -19.18
CA LEU A 493 -3.06 -13.97 -20.61
C LEU A 493 -4.49 -13.48 -20.90
N SER A 494 -5.41 -13.56 -19.93
CA SER A 494 -6.75 -12.97 -20.05
C SER A 494 -6.77 -11.44 -19.85
N GLY A 495 -5.63 -10.83 -19.48
CA GLY A 495 -5.55 -9.41 -19.11
C GLY A 495 -5.91 -9.14 -17.64
N GLY A 496 -6.05 -10.21 -16.85
CA GLY A 496 -6.44 -10.16 -15.45
C GLY A 496 -7.83 -9.60 -15.19
N HIS A 497 -8.06 -9.04 -14.01
CA HIS A 497 -9.38 -8.55 -13.59
C HIS A 497 -9.95 -7.43 -14.47
N GLY A 498 -9.09 -6.57 -15.02
CA GLY A 498 -9.49 -5.45 -15.86
C GLY A 498 -9.60 -5.78 -17.36
N GLY A 499 -9.20 -6.99 -17.76
CA GLY A 499 -9.01 -7.34 -19.16
C GLY A 499 -7.86 -6.57 -19.82
N TRP A 500 -7.74 -6.74 -21.13
CA TRP A 500 -6.71 -6.04 -21.91
C TRP A 500 -7.03 -4.53 -22.04
N PRO A 501 -6.01 -3.65 -22.01
CA PRO A 501 -6.20 -2.22 -22.21
C PRO A 501 -7.01 -1.91 -23.49
N ALA A 502 -7.85 -0.88 -23.41
CA ALA A 502 -8.70 -0.49 -24.53
C ALA A 502 -7.88 -0.22 -25.81
N GLY A 503 -8.27 -0.86 -26.91
CA GLY A 503 -7.59 -0.77 -28.21
C GLY A 503 -6.61 -1.90 -28.51
N ASP A 504 -6.27 -2.75 -27.54
CA ASP A 504 -5.50 -3.97 -27.78
C ASP A 504 -6.44 -5.17 -28.06
N PRO A 505 -6.35 -5.85 -29.23
CA PRO A 505 -7.14 -7.04 -29.52
C PRO A 505 -6.76 -8.21 -28.58
N PRO A 506 -7.70 -9.14 -28.31
CA PRO A 506 -7.38 -10.38 -27.63
C PRO A 506 -6.31 -11.16 -28.41
N TRP A 507 -5.34 -11.71 -27.69
CA TRP A 507 -4.19 -12.37 -28.29
C TRP A 507 -4.52 -13.78 -28.76
N THR A 508 -3.88 -14.20 -29.86
CA THR A 508 -4.01 -15.56 -30.37
C THR A 508 -3.02 -16.49 -29.67
N PHE A 509 -3.54 -17.38 -28.83
CA PHE A 509 -2.74 -18.37 -28.13
C PHE A 509 -2.46 -19.58 -29.02
N ILE A 510 -1.22 -20.04 -28.98
CA ILE A 510 -0.87 -21.34 -29.56
C ILE A 510 -1.28 -22.40 -28.53
N PRO A 511 -2.11 -23.39 -28.92
CA PRO A 511 -2.56 -24.44 -28.00
C PRO A 511 -1.38 -25.13 -27.31
N VAL A 512 -1.54 -25.49 -26.02
CA VAL A 512 -0.49 -26.15 -25.22
C VAL A 512 0.05 -27.41 -25.91
N ALA A 513 -0.82 -28.16 -26.62
CA ALA A 513 -0.42 -29.33 -27.40
C ALA A 513 0.57 -29.03 -28.54
N GLN A 514 0.61 -27.80 -29.05
CA GLN A 514 1.51 -27.33 -30.11
C GLN A 514 2.72 -26.56 -29.56
N LEU A 515 2.86 -26.43 -28.23
CA LEU A 515 3.96 -25.69 -27.62
C LEU A 515 5.31 -26.33 -27.96
N GLY A 516 5.43 -27.66 -27.85
CA GLY A 516 6.68 -28.37 -28.12
C GLY A 516 7.20 -28.15 -29.54
N THR A 517 6.32 -28.27 -30.55
CA THR A 517 6.66 -28.02 -31.96
C THR A 517 6.94 -26.53 -32.22
N THR A 518 6.28 -25.63 -31.50
CA THR A 518 6.57 -24.19 -31.57
C THR A 518 7.96 -23.89 -31.05
N LEU A 519 8.33 -24.44 -29.88
CA LEU A 519 9.66 -24.30 -29.28
C LEU A 519 10.77 -24.82 -30.21
N ASP A 520 10.54 -25.94 -30.89
CA ASP A 520 11.50 -26.49 -31.88
C ASP A 520 11.67 -25.62 -33.13
N SER A 521 10.66 -24.81 -33.45
CA SER A 521 10.68 -23.92 -34.63
C SER A 521 11.25 -22.53 -34.35
N LEU A 522 11.67 -22.25 -33.11
CA LEU A 522 12.15 -20.93 -32.71
C LEU A 522 13.50 -20.58 -33.36
N THR A 523 13.65 -19.31 -33.68
CA THR A 523 14.89 -18.67 -34.13
C THR A 523 15.04 -17.34 -33.39
N THR A 524 16.27 -16.84 -33.31
CA THR A 524 16.56 -15.60 -32.59
C THR A 524 16.13 -14.35 -33.35
N LEU A 525 15.96 -13.25 -32.61
CA LEU A 525 15.62 -11.93 -33.16
C LEU A 525 16.82 -11.31 -33.88
N ASP A 526 16.52 -10.43 -34.86
CA ASP A 526 17.55 -9.65 -35.54
C ASP A 526 18.00 -8.45 -34.66
N GLY A 527 19.16 -7.88 -34.99
CA GLY A 527 19.80 -6.79 -34.23
C GLY A 527 18.91 -5.57 -33.93
N PRO A 528 18.20 -4.97 -34.90
CA PRO A 528 17.41 -3.75 -34.65
C PRO A 528 16.25 -3.98 -33.67
N THR A 529 15.56 -5.11 -33.79
CA THR A 529 14.41 -5.45 -32.94
C THR A 529 14.85 -5.79 -31.52
N SER A 530 15.92 -6.57 -31.36
CA SER A 530 16.46 -6.93 -30.04
C SER A 530 16.99 -5.72 -29.27
N GLN A 531 17.56 -4.73 -29.97
CA GLN A 531 17.95 -3.45 -29.37
C GLN A 531 16.73 -2.61 -28.95
N ALA A 532 15.68 -2.57 -29.77
CA ALA A 532 14.49 -1.76 -29.50
C ALA A 532 13.64 -2.26 -28.32
N ILE A 533 13.54 -3.58 -28.12
CA ILE A 533 12.75 -4.16 -27.02
C ILE A 533 13.52 -4.34 -25.71
N GLY A 534 14.85 -4.18 -25.75
CA GLY A 534 15.76 -4.39 -24.62
C GLY A 534 16.33 -5.81 -24.55
N THR A 535 17.59 -5.92 -24.12
CA THR A 535 18.35 -7.19 -24.08
C THR A 535 17.77 -8.22 -23.12
N GLY A 536 16.99 -7.80 -22.12
CA GLY A 536 16.35 -8.69 -21.15
C GLY A 536 15.20 -9.54 -21.70
N PHE A 537 14.81 -9.37 -22.97
CA PHE A 537 13.70 -10.09 -23.62
C PHE A 537 14.14 -11.00 -24.77
N ALA A 538 15.44 -11.05 -25.05
CA ALA A 538 16.01 -11.83 -26.16
C ALA A 538 17.00 -12.88 -25.62
N VAL A 539 17.08 -14.01 -26.32
CA VAL A 539 18.09 -15.06 -26.05
C VAL A 539 19.08 -15.09 -27.21
N ALA A 540 20.37 -15.15 -26.90
CA ALA A 540 21.43 -15.23 -27.90
C ALA A 540 21.36 -16.54 -28.69
N ALA A 541 21.76 -16.53 -29.97
CA ALA A 541 21.65 -17.68 -30.87
C ALA A 541 22.34 -18.95 -30.35
N ALA A 542 23.55 -18.81 -29.78
CA ALA A 542 24.28 -19.93 -29.19
C ALA A 542 23.58 -20.55 -27.97
N SER A 543 22.68 -19.81 -27.33
CA SER A 543 21.94 -20.22 -26.13
C SER A 543 20.52 -20.71 -26.42
N LEU A 544 20.07 -20.68 -27.67
CA LEU A 544 18.72 -21.09 -28.04
C LEU A 544 18.48 -22.61 -27.86
N PRO A 545 19.39 -23.52 -28.28
CA PRO A 545 19.19 -24.96 -28.02
C PRO A 545 19.05 -25.32 -26.53
N PRO A 546 19.93 -24.88 -25.61
CA PRO A 546 19.77 -25.18 -24.19
C PRO A 546 18.53 -24.50 -23.58
N PHE A 547 18.12 -23.33 -24.08
CA PHE A 547 16.86 -22.69 -23.70
C PHE A 547 15.64 -23.55 -24.05
N VAL A 548 15.54 -24.02 -25.30
CA VAL A 548 14.43 -24.86 -25.78
C VAL A 548 14.35 -26.15 -24.96
N GLN A 549 15.48 -26.83 -24.78
CA GLN A 549 15.53 -28.08 -24.02
C GLN A 549 15.12 -27.88 -22.55
N SER A 550 15.59 -26.80 -21.91
CA SER A 550 15.25 -26.52 -20.52
C SER A 550 13.78 -26.10 -20.36
N THR A 551 13.23 -25.37 -21.32
CA THR A 551 11.82 -24.94 -21.31
C THR A 551 10.88 -26.14 -21.46
N LYS A 552 11.25 -27.13 -22.27
CA LYS A 552 10.50 -28.40 -22.41
C LYS A 552 10.44 -29.24 -21.13
N ASN A 553 11.37 -29.01 -20.19
CA ASN A 553 11.35 -29.70 -18.90
C ASN A 553 10.38 -29.07 -17.89
N TYR A 554 9.75 -27.94 -18.22
CA TYR A 554 8.74 -27.36 -17.34
C TYR A 554 7.45 -28.19 -17.36
N ALA A 555 6.73 -28.16 -16.24
CA ALA A 555 5.42 -28.78 -16.17
C ALA A 555 4.49 -28.17 -17.22
N SER A 556 3.61 -29.01 -17.80
CA SER A 556 2.62 -28.58 -18.78
C SER A 556 1.78 -27.42 -18.23
N GLY A 557 1.46 -26.45 -19.10
CA GLY A 557 0.61 -25.32 -18.75
C GLY A 557 1.31 -24.15 -18.05
N VAL A 558 2.58 -24.27 -17.68
CA VAL A 558 3.33 -23.17 -17.04
C VAL A 558 3.98 -22.22 -18.05
N VAL A 559 4.06 -22.65 -19.31
CA VAL A 559 4.56 -21.86 -20.43
C VAL A 559 3.48 -21.82 -21.50
N ALA A 560 3.30 -20.65 -22.10
CA ALA A 560 2.44 -20.44 -23.24
C ALA A 560 3.20 -19.71 -24.35
N ALA A 561 2.76 -19.94 -25.59
CA ALA A 561 3.25 -19.22 -26.74
C ALA A 561 2.10 -18.38 -27.32
N VAL A 562 2.39 -17.09 -27.53
CA VAL A 562 1.45 -16.10 -28.03
C VAL A 562 1.91 -15.67 -29.42
N ALA A 563 1.03 -15.81 -30.41
CA ALA A 563 1.29 -15.28 -31.75
C ALA A 563 1.00 -13.78 -31.76
N LEU A 564 1.98 -12.98 -32.18
CA LEU A 564 1.78 -11.55 -32.38
C LEU A 564 1.18 -11.29 -33.75
N ASP A 565 0.26 -10.32 -33.84
CA ASP A 565 -0.32 -9.92 -35.11
C ASP A 565 0.74 -9.33 -36.06
N ALA A 566 0.54 -9.46 -37.38
CA ALA A 566 1.54 -9.10 -38.37
C ALA A 566 1.87 -7.60 -38.39
N ALA A 567 0.91 -6.73 -38.05
CA ALA A 567 1.14 -5.28 -38.02
C ALA A 567 2.02 -4.90 -36.82
N PHE A 568 1.75 -5.49 -35.65
CA PHE A 568 2.56 -5.29 -34.45
C PHE A 568 3.97 -5.86 -34.62
N ALA A 569 4.07 -7.07 -35.17
CA ALA A 569 5.32 -7.71 -35.56
C ALA A 569 6.18 -6.80 -36.45
N ALA A 570 5.61 -6.27 -37.54
CA ALA A 570 6.30 -5.38 -38.46
C ALA A 570 6.71 -4.06 -37.80
N GLY A 571 5.85 -3.50 -36.94
CA GLY A 571 6.15 -2.29 -36.16
C GLY A 571 7.32 -2.47 -35.19
N LEU A 572 7.40 -3.63 -34.51
CA LEU A 572 8.54 -3.97 -33.64
C LEU A 572 9.82 -4.17 -34.45
N ALA A 573 9.72 -4.83 -35.62
CA ALA A 573 10.86 -5.01 -36.52
C ALA A 573 11.43 -3.66 -37.00
N ALA A 574 10.55 -2.69 -37.28
CA ALA A 574 10.90 -1.34 -37.70
C ALA A 574 11.27 -0.38 -36.55
N ALA A 575 11.30 -0.85 -35.28
CA ALA A 575 11.52 -0.02 -34.10
C ALA A 575 10.57 1.21 -34.02
N ASN A 576 9.32 1.05 -34.46
CA ASN A 576 8.32 2.11 -34.42
C ASN A 576 7.95 2.43 -32.95
N GLY A 577 8.01 3.71 -32.57
CA GLY A 577 7.70 4.16 -31.21
C GLY A 577 6.32 3.73 -30.70
N ALA A 578 5.29 3.69 -31.55
CA ALA A 578 3.96 3.21 -31.16
C ALA A 578 3.94 1.70 -30.84
N ALA A 579 4.69 0.90 -31.61
CA ALA A 579 4.85 -0.53 -31.35
C ALA A 579 5.70 -0.77 -30.09
N ILE A 580 6.76 -0.01 -29.87
CA ILE A 580 7.56 -0.08 -28.64
C ILE A 580 6.70 0.28 -27.41
N GLY A 581 5.89 1.33 -27.50
CA GLY A 581 4.95 1.70 -26.44
C GLY A 581 3.90 0.61 -26.17
N ARG A 582 3.36 -0.04 -27.21
CA ARG A 582 2.46 -1.20 -27.08
C ARG A 582 3.16 -2.41 -26.44
N TRP A 583 4.42 -2.67 -26.79
CA TRP A 583 5.24 -3.71 -26.19
C TRP A 583 5.46 -3.49 -24.69
N GLN A 584 5.80 -2.26 -24.29
CA GLN A 584 5.98 -1.91 -22.88
C GLN A 584 4.69 -2.11 -22.08
N ARG A 585 3.54 -1.64 -22.61
CA ARG A 585 2.23 -1.88 -21.99
C ARG A 585 1.88 -3.36 -21.89
N LEU A 586 2.20 -4.15 -22.91
CA LEU A 586 1.98 -5.61 -22.89
C LEU A 586 2.79 -6.28 -21.77
N MET A 587 4.08 -5.97 -21.66
CA MET A 587 4.95 -6.54 -20.63
C MET A 587 4.52 -6.11 -19.22
N GLU A 588 4.09 -4.85 -19.06
CA GLU A 588 3.57 -4.33 -17.80
C GLU A 588 2.25 -4.99 -17.42
N THR A 589 1.33 -5.16 -18.37
CA THR A 589 0.03 -5.83 -18.15
C THR A 589 0.23 -7.30 -17.79
N LEU A 590 1.09 -8.02 -18.52
CA LEU A 590 1.40 -9.42 -18.22
C LEU A 590 2.03 -9.57 -16.84
N GLY A 591 3.02 -8.73 -16.51
CA GLY A 591 3.70 -8.75 -15.21
C GLY A 591 2.76 -8.40 -14.05
N SER A 592 1.96 -7.35 -14.22
CA SER A 592 0.99 -6.90 -13.20
C SER A 592 -0.12 -7.91 -12.96
N ASN A 593 -0.45 -8.74 -13.95
CA ASN A 593 -1.44 -9.80 -13.85
C ASN A 593 -0.83 -11.18 -13.57
N GLY A 594 0.43 -11.23 -13.12
CA GLY A 594 1.01 -12.44 -12.55
C GLY A 594 1.91 -13.26 -13.46
N ALA A 595 2.27 -12.85 -14.68
CA ALA A 595 3.32 -13.51 -15.44
C ALA A 595 4.71 -13.18 -14.86
N ALA A 596 5.59 -14.19 -14.74
CA ALA A 596 6.93 -13.99 -14.19
C ALA A 596 7.93 -13.57 -15.27
N SER A 597 7.80 -14.15 -16.47
CA SER A 597 8.80 -14.02 -17.53
C SER A 597 8.18 -13.97 -18.91
N ALA A 598 8.81 -13.22 -19.80
CA ALA A 598 8.50 -13.20 -21.21
C ALA A 598 9.76 -13.06 -22.07
N ALA A 599 9.79 -13.74 -23.22
CA ALA A 599 10.86 -13.63 -24.19
C ALA A 599 10.31 -13.69 -25.61
N LEU A 600 10.84 -12.84 -26.48
CA LEU A 600 10.39 -12.71 -27.86
C LEU A 600 11.34 -13.46 -28.80
N PHE A 601 10.76 -14.25 -29.71
CA PHE A 601 11.47 -15.05 -30.69
C PHE A 601 10.82 -14.88 -32.07
N LYS A 602 11.46 -15.45 -33.09
CA LYS A 602 10.87 -15.69 -34.42
C LYS A 602 10.61 -17.16 -34.62
N ARG A 603 9.69 -17.53 -35.51
CA ARG A 603 9.62 -18.87 -36.10
C ARG A 603 10.39 -18.91 -37.41
N ALA A 604 10.67 -20.10 -37.92
CA ALA A 604 11.34 -20.32 -39.21
C ALA A 604 10.75 -19.52 -40.41
N ALA A 605 9.47 -19.13 -40.36
CA ALA A 605 8.80 -18.31 -41.37
C ALA A 605 8.87 -16.78 -41.11
N GLY A 606 9.66 -16.32 -40.13
CA GLY A 606 9.83 -14.92 -39.76
C GLY A 606 8.72 -14.36 -38.84
N THR A 607 7.68 -15.14 -38.53
CA THR A 607 6.59 -14.72 -37.63
C THR A 607 7.08 -14.62 -36.18
N PRO A 608 6.92 -13.47 -35.50
CA PRO A 608 7.33 -13.36 -34.11
C PRO A 608 6.35 -14.08 -33.18
N VAL A 609 6.92 -14.72 -32.16
CA VAL A 609 6.20 -15.44 -31.12
C VAL A 609 6.74 -15.00 -29.78
N LEU A 610 5.82 -14.65 -28.89
CA LEU A 610 6.12 -14.32 -27.52
C LEU A 610 5.95 -15.58 -26.66
N ILE A 611 7.01 -15.98 -25.98
CA ILE A 611 6.95 -17.05 -24.98
C ILE A 611 6.73 -16.39 -23.62
N VAL A 612 5.63 -16.73 -22.96
CA VAL A 612 5.25 -16.22 -21.63
C VAL A 612 5.24 -17.37 -20.64
N SER A 613 5.70 -17.13 -19.43
CA SER A 613 5.83 -18.16 -18.40
C SER A 613 5.45 -17.64 -17.02
N ALA A 614 4.81 -18.52 -16.23
CA ALA A 614 4.56 -18.32 -14.81
C ALA A 614 5.83 -18.53 -13.94
N TYR A 615 6.91 -19.04 -14.53
CA TYR A 615 8.24 -19.09 -13.92
C TYR A 615 9.25 -18.25 -14.70
N GLY A 616 10.36 -17.91 -14.06
CA GLY A 616 11.50 -17.30 -14.75
C GLY A 616 11.97 -18.23 -15.86
N LEU A 617 11.94 -17.79 -17.12
CA LEU A 617 12.40 -18.59 -18.25
C LEU A 617 13.91 -18.88 -18.12
N PRO A 618 14.42 -20.01 -18.65
CA PRO A 618 15.85 -20.29 -18.67
C PRO A 618 16.62 -19.13 -19.28
N LEU A 619 17.75 -18.72 -18.69
CA LEU A 619 18.63 -17.64 -19.16
C LEU A 619 18.04 -16.22 -19.18
N VAL A 620 16.72 -16.07 -19.13
CA VAL A 620 15.99 -14.79 -19.08
C VAL A 620 15.63 -14.41 -17.64
N GLY A 621 15.32 -15.40 -16.80
CA GLY A 621 14.87 -15.19 -15.43
C GLY A 621 13.47 -14.57 -15.35
N ALA A 622 13.10 -14.05 -14.18
CA ALA A 622 11.84 -13.31 -14.00
C ALA A 622 12.06 -11.83 -14.36
N ASN A 623 11.84 -11.48 -15.63
CA ASN A 623 12.11 -10.16 -16.19
C ASN A 623 10.88 -9.22 -16.20
N ILE A 624 9.66 -9.78 -16.09
CA ILE A 624 8.42 -8.99 -16.06
C ILE A 624 7.65 -9.08 -14.74
N GLY A 625 7.89 -10.11 -13.92
CA GLY A 625 7.29 -10.24 -12.59
C GLY A 625 8.32 -10.05 -11.47
N ALA A 626 7.86 -9.64 -10.29
CA ALA A 626 8.71 -9.42 -9.12
C ALA A 626 9.31 -10.72 -8.55
N ARG A 627 8.56 -11.82 -8.63
CA ARG A 627 8.96 -13.17 -8.16
C ARG A 627 8.27 -14.23 -9.04
N ARG A 628 8.37 -15.50 -8.66
CA ARG A 628 7.66 -16.61 -9.31
C ARG A 628 6.15 -16.44 -9.15
N SER A 629 5.38 -16.81 -10.18
CA SER A 629 3.92 -16.64 -10.20
C SER A 629 3.15 -17.64 -9.34
N SER A 630 3.82 -18.66 -8.81
CA SER A 630 3.20 -19.62 -7.89
C SER A 630 4.19 -20.11 -6.84
N GLY A 631 3.66 -20.37 -5.64
CA GLY A 631 4.37 -20.98 -4.52
C GLY A 631 3.66 -22.25 -4.08
N PHE A 632 4.43 -23.27 -3.69
CA PHE A 632 3.92 -24.57 -3.24
C PHE A 632 4.64 -24.99 -1.97
N PHE A 633 3.87 -25.32 -0.93
CA PHE A 633 4.35 -25.74 0.38
C PHE A 633 3.75 -27.10 0.70
N TRP A 634 4.60 -28.11 0.80
CA TRP A 634 4.17 -29.48 1.07
C TRP A 634 4.39 -29.83 2.53
N ASN A 635 3.38 -30.48 3.12
CA ASN A 635 3.41 -31.03 4.46
C ASN A 635 2.91 -32.47 4.44
N LEU A 636 3.41 -33.28 5.38
CA LEU A 636 2.96 -34.65 5.58
C LEU A 636 2.40 -34.79 6.99
N MET A 637 1.20 -35.32 7.11
CA MET A 637 0.57 -35.62 8.39
C MET A 637 0.31 -37.13 8.49
N PRO A 638 0.90 -37.84 9.47
CA PRO A 638 0.54 -39.22 9.73
C PRO A 638 -0.88 -39.27 10.33
N VAL A 639 -1.74 -40.10 9.74
CA VAL A 639 -3.14 -40.26 10.18
C VAL A 639 -3.29 -41.48 11.08
N SER A 640 -2.54 -42.55 10.78
CA SER A 640 -2.49 -43.74 11.63
C SER A 640 -1.48 -43.57 12.77
N ALA A 641 -1.82 -44.07 13.96
CA ALA A 641 -0.89 -44.12 15.09
C ALA A 641 0.35 -44.95 14.73
N GLY A 642 1.55 -44.45 15.09
CA GLY A 642 2.83 -45.11 14.81
C GLY A 642 3.28 -45.05 13.34
N ALA A 643 2.57 -44.32 12.47
CA ALA A 643 3.00 -44.11 11.10
C ALA A 643 4.08 -43.02 11.03
N GLU A 644 5.24 -43.36 10.48
CA GLU A 644 6.36 -42.45 10.25
C GLU A 644 6.60 -42.28 8.75
N GLY A 645 6.82 -41.05 8.32
CA GLY A 645 7.08 -40.73 6.93
C GLY A 645 7.77 -39.38 6.78
N GLN A 646 8.36 -39.17 5.61
CA GLN A 646 9.05 -37.94 5.25
C GLN A 646 8.50 -37.42 3.93
N CYS A 647 8.42 -36.10 3.81
CA CYS A 647 8.08 -35.43 2.57
C CYS A 647 9.18 -34.41 2.26
N SER A 648 9.84 -34.59 1.12
CA SER A 648 10.87 -33.67 0.64
C SER A 648 10.30 -32.83 -0.50
N PRO A 649 9.95 -31.55 -0.26
CA PRO A 649 9.38 -30.67 -1.26
C PRO A 649 10.40 -30.22 -2.32
N ALA A 650 9.93 -30.05 -3.55
CA ALA A 650 10.66 -29.51 -4.69
C ALA A 650 9.70 -28.71 -5.60
N GLY A 651 9.22 -27.56 -5.11
CA GLY A 651 8.27 -26.72 -5.84
C GLY A 651 6.93 -27.44 -6.08
N THR A 652 6.53 -27.59 -7.34
CA THR A 652 5.32 -28.32 -7.74
C THR A 652 5.40 -29.81 -7.46
N GLU A 653 6.56 -30.37 -7.15
CA GLU A 653 6.72 -31.79 -6.81
C GLU A 653 7.05 -31.97 -5.32
N ALA A 654 6.73 -33.14 -4.79
CA ALA A 654 7.23 -33.60 -3.51
C ALA A 654 7.57 -35.09 -3.58
N THR A 655 8.64 -35.50 -2.90
CA THR A 655 8.99 -36.91 -2.75
C THR A 655 8.51 -37.39 -1.38
N PHE A 656 7.58 -38.33 -1.38
CA PHE A 656 7.09 -38.99 -0.17
C PHE A 656 7.86 -40.28 0.09
N ARG A 657 8.30 -40.48 1.33
CA ARG A 657 8.95 -41.69 1.81
C ARG A 657 8.28 -42.19 3.08
N SER A 658 8.15 -43.50 3.20
CA SER A 658 7.70 -44.14 4.43
C SER A 658 8.46 -45.44 4.68
N VAL A 659 8.78 -45.68 5.95
CA VAL A 659 9.43 -46.89 6.45
C VAL A 659 8.47 -47.78 7.27
N THR A 660 7.26 -47.29 7.59
CA THR A 660 6.23 -48.02 8.34
C THR A 660 4.91 -48.11 7.56
N PRO A 661 4.14 -49.20 7.66
CA PRO A 661 2.76 -49.22 7.18
C PRO A 661 1.90 -48.15 7.87
N GLY A 662 0.99 -47.51 7.14
CA GLY A 662 0.10 -46.49 7.70
C GLY A 662 -0.68 -45.70 6.65
N VAL A 663 -1.64 -44.92 7.12
CA VAL A 663 -2.34 -43.91 6.32
C VAL A 663 -1.73 -42.53 6.62
N TYR A 664 -1.50 -41.76 5.57
CA TYR A 664 -0.89 -40.44 5.59
C TYR A 664 -1.76 -39.45 4.82
N ALA A 665 -1.74 -38.19 5.23
CA ALA A 665 -2.31 -37.08 4.49
C ALA A 665 -1.18 -36.22 3.95
N LEU A 666 -1.04 -36.19 2.63
CA LEU A 666 -0.14 -35.30 1.94
C LEU A 666 -0.88 -34.00 1.64
N HIS A 667 -0.45 -32.91 2.27
CA HIS A 667 -1.08 -31.60 2.19
C HIS A 667 -0.21 -30.66 1.36
N CYS A 668 -0.79 -30.00 0.38
CA CYS A 668 -0.16 -28.92 -0.37
C CYS A 668 -0.93 -27.63 -0.11
N LEU A 669 -0.23 -26.61 0.38
CA LEU A 669 -0.68 -25.23 0.32
C LEU A 669 -0.04 -24.58 -0.90
N ALA A 670 -0.82 -23.88 -1.71
CA ALA A 670 -0.30 -23.22 -2.88
C ALA A 670 -0.89 -21.82 -3.04
N THR A 671 -0.10 -20.90 -3.57
CA THR A 671 -0.57 -19.58 -3.99
C THR A 671 -0.27 -19.41 -5.45
N ALA A 672 -1.13 -18.67 -6.14
CA ALA A 672 -0.93 -18.24 -7.51
C ALA A 672 -1.17 -16.74 -7.57
N ARG A 673 -0.21 -16.04 -8.16
CA ARG A 673 -0.27 -14.60 -8.31
C ARG A 673 -1.13 -14.26 -9.51
N ILE A 674 -2.23 -13.60 -9.22
CA ILE A 674 -3.22 -13.15 -10.20
C ILE A 674 -3.36 -11.62 -10.15
N GLY A 675 -2.25 -10.93 -9.85
CA GLY A 675 -2.16 -9.47 -9.81
C GLY A 675 -2.52 -8.82 -8.48
N ASP A 676 -3.09 -9.60 -7.56
CA ASP A 676 -3.31 -9.25 -6.16
C ASP A 676 -2.01 -9.33 -5.34
N THR A 677 -2.07 -8.98 -4.05
CA THR A 677 -0.92 -9.03 -3.13
C THR A 677 -0.65 -10.43 -2.60
N ASP A 678 0.59 -10.77 -2.26
CA ASP A 678 0.84 -12.05 -1.56
C ASP A 678 0.18 -12.00 -0.16
N PRO A 679 -0.23 -13.13 0.44
CA PRO A 679 -0.75 -13.13 1.79
C PRO A 679 0.22 -12.48 2.78
N PHE A 680 -0.31 -11.63 3.66
CA PHE A 680 0.49 -10.79 4.57
C PHE A 680 1.37 -9.77 3.83
N GLU A 681 0.88 -9.23 2.72
CA GLU A 681 1.51 -8.14 1.99
C GLU A 681 0.48 -7.01 1.77
N TYR A 682 0.94 -5.77 1.66
CA TYR A 682 0.17 -4.76 0.95
C TYR A 682 1.07 -4.06 -0.06
N ARG A 683 0.48 -3.68 -1.20
CA ARG A 683 1.19 -2.99 -2.27
C ARG A 683 0.81 -1.52 -2.27
N VAL A 684 1.81 -0.66 -2.33
CA VAL A 684 1.63 0.78 -2.51
C VAL A 684 1.78 1.08 -3.99
N ASP A 685 0.81 1.79 -4.56
CA ASP A 685 0.75 2.02 -6.01
C ASP A 685 0.49 3.49 -6.37
N LEU A 686 0.87 3.86 -7.60
CA LEU A 686 0.64 5.17 -8.21
C LEU A 686 -0.03 5.03 -9.58
N PRO A 687 -0.83 6.00 -10.04
CA PRO A 687 -1.39 5.96 -11.38
C PRO A 687 -0.31 5.96 -12.47
N ALA A 688 -0.59 5.32 -13.59
CA ALA A 688 0.32 5.28 -14.74
C ALA A 688 0.71 6.70 -15.20
N GLY A 689 1.97 6.87 -15.59
CA GLY A 689 2.52 8.16 -16.03
C GLY A 689 2.89 9.14 -14.91
N VAL A 690 2.56 8.82 -13.65
CA VAL A 690 2.98 9.62 -12.50
C VAL A 690 4.36 9.16 -12.04
N SER A 691 5.26 10.11 -11.77
CA SER A 691 6.59 9.80 -11.27
C SER A 691 6.93 10.55 -9.99
N ILE A 692 7.88 10.01 -9.24
CA ILE A 692 8.46 10.59 -8.03
C ILE A 692 9.98 10.67 -8.17
N ASN A 693 10.57 11.76 -7.70
CA ASN A 693 12.01 11.94 -7.68
C ASN A 693 12.67 11.30 -6.45
N LEU A 694 14.01 11.32 -6.38
CA LEU A 694 14.77 10.69 -5.30
C LEU A 694 14.43 11.24 -3.89
N PRO A 695 14.34 12.57 -3.64
CA PRO A 695 13.87 13.08 -2.36
C PRO A 695 12.47 12.61 -1.96
N GLN A 696 11.54 12.55 -2.93
CA GLN A 696 10.18 12.06 -2.71
C GLN A 696 10.17 10.56 -2.40
N TYR A 697 11.00 9.77 -3.08
CA TYR A 697 11.19 8.36 -2.79
C TYR A 697 11.78 8.13 -1.38
N GLU A 698 12.78 8.91 -0.96
CA GLU A 698 13.35 8.83 0.39
C GLU A 698 12.30 9.12 1.47
N MET A 699 11.47 10.15 1.27
CA MET A 699 10.34 10.48 2.13
C MET A 699 9.30 9.36 2.20
N LEU A 700 8.90 8.82 1.05
CA LEU A 700 7.95 7.73 0.94
C LEU A 700 8.41 6.50 1.71
N MET A 701 9.66 6.08 1.52
CA MET A 701 10.21 4.89 2.19
C MET A 701 10.26 5.06 3.71
N ASN A 702 10.54 6.26 4.22
CA ASN A 702 10.50 6.52 5.66
C ASN A 702 9.08 6.54 6.24
N ILE A 703 8.09 7.08 5.52
CA ILE A 703 6.67 7.01 5.91
C ILE A 703 6.21 5.56 5.98
N LEU A 704 6.53 4.77 4.95
CA LEU A 704 6.18 3.35 4.90
C LEU A 704 6.89 2.53 5.98
N GLY A 705 8.17 2.81 6.25
CA GLY A 705 8.90 2.21 7.36
C GLY A 705 8.26 2.51 8.73
N ARG A 706 7.72 3.72 8.91
CA ARG A 706 7.01 4.11 10.15
C ARG A 706 5.62 3.45 10.29
N CYS A 707 4.96 3.20 9.15
CA CYS A 707 3.64 2.60 9.08
C CYS A 707 3.65 1.07 8.88
N TYR A 708 4.81 0.44 9.07
CA TYR A 708 5.00 -0.99 8.86
C TYR A 708 4.21 -1.83 9.89
N PRO A 709 3.18 -2.59 9.50
CA PRO A 709 2.48 -3.51 10.39
C PRO A 709 3.37 -4.72 10.71
N ILE A 710 3.27 -5.25 11.94
CA ILE A 710 4.04 -6.43 12.34
C ILE A 710 3.62 -7.62 11.48
N GLY A 711 4.60 -8.29 10.87
CA GLY A 711 4.40 -9.50 10.09
C GLY A 711 3.81 -9.28 8.69
N VAL A 712 3.71 -8.03 8.23
CA VAL A 712 3.17 -7.69 6.90
C VAL A 712 4.26 -7.08 6.02
N GLU A 713 4.49 -7.62 4.83
CA GLU A 713 5.42 -7.07 3.84
C GLU A 713 4.83 -5.82 3.16
N VAL A 714 5.64 -4.76 3.03
CA VAL A 714 5.27 -3.56 2.26
C VAL A 714 5.90 -3.67 0.89
N ASN A 715 5.10 -4.03 -0.10
CA ASN A 715 5.57 -4.19 -1.46
C ASN A 715 5.59 -2.85 -2.20
N THR A 716 6.80 -2.35 -2.44
CA THR A 716 7.05 -1.14 -3.24
C THR A 716 7.74 -1.45 -4.57
N TRP A 717 7.68 -2.70 -5.04
CA TRP A 717 8.37 -3.13 -6.25
C TRP A 717 7.87 -2.38 -7.49
N GLN A 718 6.55 -2.24 -7.64
CA GLN A 718 5.95 -1.54 -8.78
C GLN A 718 6.36 -0.06 -8.80
N LEU A 719 6.35 0.60 -7.64
CA LEU A 719 6.86 1.96 -7.46
C LEU A 719 8.30 2.11 -7.94
N ARG A 720 9.19 1.22 -7.48
CA ARG A 720 10.63 1.24 -7.85
C ARG A 720 10.86 0.94 -9.32
N ARG A 721 9.94 0.23 -9.97
CA ARG A 721 10.05 -0.17 -11.37
C ARG A 721 9.57 0.93 -12.32
N SER A 722 8.41 1.51 -12.04
CA SER A 722 7.66 2.31 -13.00
C SER A 722 7.44 3.77 -12.59
N HIS A 723 7.75 4.15 -11.35
CA HIS A 723 7.42 5.49 -10.84
C HIS A 723 8.63 6.29 -10.33
N VAL A 724 9.76 5.68 -9.99
CA VAL A 724 10.93 6.44 -9.50
C VAL A 724 11.80 6.94 -10.65
N THR A 725 12.10 8.24 -10.66
CA THR A 725 13.00 8.88 -11.64
C THR A 725 14.33 9.28 -11.00
N LEU A 726 15.42 8.93 -11.67
CA LEU A 726 16.77 9.35 -11.29
C LEU A 726 17.22 10.46 -12.24
N GLY A 727 17.10 11.73 -11.82
CA GLY A 727 17.62 12.89 -12.57
C GLY A 727 16.70 13.43 -13.67
N GLY A 728 15.38 13.23 -13.57
CA GLY A 728 14.40 13.83 -14.50
C GLY A 728 14.25 13.11 -15.85
N ILE A 729 14.89 11.96 -16.01
CA ILE A 729 14.64 11.02 -17.12
C ILE A 729 13.33 10.26 -16.83
N ASP A 730 12.69 9.71 -17.87
CA ASP A 730 11.57 8.77 -17.73
C ASP A 730 11.86 7.70 -16.64
N PRO A 731 10.82 7.22 -15.92
CA PRO A 731 11.01 6.23 -14.86
C PRO A 731 11.80 5.03 -15.37
N GLN A 732 12.90 4.71 -14.69
CA GLN A 732 13.70 3.53 -14.98
C GLN A 732 13.64 2.57 -13.80
N PRO A 733 13.56 1.25 -14.04
CA PRO A 733 13.62 0.28 -12.97
C PRO A 733 14.88 0.44 -12.13
N LEU A 734 14.71 0.74 -10.84
CA LEU A 734 15.85 0.82 -9.94
C LEU A 734 16.51 -0.54 -9.81
N THR A 735 17.84 -0.58 -9.98
CA THR A 735 18.61 -1.78 -9.65
C THR A 735 18.45 -2.14 -8.16
N PRO A 736 18.67 -3.40 -7.75
CA PRO A 736 18.58 -3.78 -6.34
C PRO A 736 19.42 -2.88 -5.42
N ARG A 737 20.59 -2.44 -5.87
CA ARG A 737 21.46 -1.49 -5.13
C ARG A 737 20.80 -0.11 -5.01
N GLN A 738 20.32 0.46 -6.11
CA GLN A 738 19.63 1.77 -6.12
C GLN A 738 18.35 1.75 -5.28
N SER A 739 17.59 0.66 -5.30
CA SER A 739 16.33 0.54 -4.54
C SER A 739 16.51 0.64 -3.03
N ARG A 740 17.70 0.28 -2.53
CA ARG A 740 18.09 0.35 -1.11
C ARG A 740 18.85 1.64 -0.76
N SER A 741 19.05 2.54 -1.72
CA SER A 741 19.89 3.73 -1.57
C SER A 741 19.15 4.94 -0.96
N TYR A 742 18.21 4.71 -0.04
CA TYR A 742 17.56 5.78 0.75
C TYR A 742 18.07 5.74 2.19
N ARG A 743 18.05 6.87 2.90
CA ARG A 743 18.49 6.93 4.30
C ARG A 743 17.31 6.68 5.22
N VAL A 744 17.49 5.78 6.19
CA VAL A 744 16.56 5.63 7.30
C VAL A 744 16.82 6.75 8.30
N TRP A 745 15.79 7.55 8.60
CA TRP A 745 15.96 8.78 9.38
C TRP A 745 15.97 8.56 10.89
N GLN A 746 15.18 7.61 11.38
CA GLN A 746 15.14 7.28 12.79
C GLN A 746 16.23 6.25 13.11
N LYS A 747 17.13 6.61 14.02
CA LYS A 747 18.14 5.68 14.55
C LYS A 747 17.51 4.85 15.67
N PRO A 748 17.80 3.55 15.77
CA PRO A 748 17.34 2.76 16.89
C PRO A 748 17.92 3.30 18.20
N HIS A 749 17.06 3.60 19.19
CA HIS A 749 17.47 4.10 20.52
C HIS A 749 18.26 3.08 21.36
N PHE A 750 18.34 1.82 20.91
CA PHE A 750 19.11 0.74 21.52
C PHE A 750 20.23 0.29 20.59
N SER A 751 21.30 1.07 20.52
CA SER A 751 22.63 0.54 20.22
C SER A 751 23.63 1.20 21.17
N GLY A 752 23.73 0.65 22.39
CA GLY A 752 24.88 0.89 23.28
C GLY A 752 26.16 0.21 22.75
N VAL A 753 26.41 0.32 21.44
CA VAL A 753 27.62 -0.15 20.77
C VAL A 753 27.99 0.93 19.78
N ASP A 754 29.12 1.59 20.04
CA ASP A 754 29.80 2.47 19.09
C ASP A 754 29.86 1.80 17.71
N LEU A 755 29.20 2.41 16.72
CA LEU A 755 29.26 2.01 15.31
C LEU A 755 30.52 2.53 14.61
N ASP A 756 31.59 2.83 15.35
CA ASP A 756 32.93 3.06 14.81
C ASP A 756 33.73 1.74 14.62
N ARG A 757 33.06 0.58 14.65
CA ARG A 757 33.65 -0.70 14.20
C ARG A 757 33.17 -1.08 12.79
N PRO A 758 34.09 -1.27 11.83
CA PRO A 758 33.77 -1.56 10.42
C PRO A 758 33.41 -3.03 10.15
N ASP A 759 32.98 -3.80 11.14
CA ASP A 759 32.72 -5.23 11.00
C ASP A 759 31.25 -5.53 11.34
N PHE A 760 30.34 -5.41 10.37
CA PHE A 760 29.15 -6.28 10.24
C PHE A 760 28.47 -6.00 8.88
N ALA A 761 29.11 -6.49 7.82
CA ALA A 761 28.43 -6.85 6.59
C ALA A 761 28.16 -8.37 6.63
N GLY A 762 26.88 -8.78 6.57
CA GLY A 762 26.51 -10.19 6.39
C GLY A 762 25.21 -10.58 7.10
N GLY A 763 24.15 -10.74 6.30
CA GLY A 763 22.82 -11.21 6.72
C GLY A 763 21.81 -11.03 5.60
#